data_AF-A0A2E5RBM4-F1
#
_entry.id   AF-A0A2E5RBM4-F1
#
_cell.length_a   1.000
_cell.length_b   1.000
_cell.length_c   1.000
_cell.angle_alpha   90.00
_cell.angle_beta   90.00
_cell.angle_gamma   90.00
#
_symmetry.space_group_name_H-M   'P 1'
#
loop_
_entity.id
_entity.type
_entity.pdbx_description
1 polymer ?
#
loop_
_entity_poly.entity_id
_entity_poly.type
_entity_poly.pdbx_seq_one_letter_code
_entity_poly.pdbx_strand_id
1 'polypeptide(L)'
;MTASPMANDDDKNERLCFACESEKADKDSNWCPRCKWMIRPHCSGFVPVNAFSAEDVNTVNEILANNSTRATASRLRDWHSRLNRQDSDWIFRIQQSQLEPIIDDEEGKEIRQRILQQISNAENQTHKEWLMNRGFPLPGGCWLQISSPPHMLHSITVDGVINTGPRFPSTQLIEMISKMAEWELQAINWHRFGQLLAQLGENHKDWIRTRRALRRGRGRFHEFLQNRQEMPSRSNASVLAQIINRWTSFKDSWLQIKQYPSGRRQNNSDLETLPFLIDRMASEEIESIPWLNRWRGKTVNWSSSDILENEFSNLLSVRDGRLFVRAKSSDGKTKLRSVPTDIRLWSALISAQFSPPGSSIHDSLQLLLLNWTDERVTPTIPEEADRKAALLLADLESKNDNIYFSTKYRGLVIDGTTETQYLIKVNSPHQFRHNDKYSLSARVDPTDMWEPICTHASEQLRHLPIGDQIVTVALVCSNDKHNYKAIRTIHEFLSRKNKVDFEISLDPENPPFQVRHRRFDAHAEQRRREMRMNPLRQRQREIRERWQQEVHRDLDFGEIRFEQNHNFPIDDNGIGADGNRNRIPNLLINALVGLHAAPIGAMARFPRIPGGIFRLLTIENEYQSEQEVEILRNIAQNHGWSFSQEMTEHHDVDENQEIWIKDRHTRLNREALFDILTPVQDEIDPTGRQWWTRIEERVQYFRRLRHRAFWNFQNEER
;
A
#
# COMPACT_ATOMS: atom_id res chain seq x y z
N MET A 1 -35.77 3.30 -65.52
CA MET A 1 -34.69 2.33 -65.30
C MET A 1 -33.37 3.08 -65.43
N THR A 2 -32.72 3.38 -64.30
CA THR A 2 -31.27 3.50 -64.11
C THR A 2 -31.04 3.91 -62.65
N ALA A 3 -30.23 3.11 -61.96
CA ALA A 3 -30.04 3.07 -60.52
C ALA A 3 -29.29 4.29 -59.96
N SER A 4 -29.67 4.73 -58.76
CA SER A 4 -28.74 5.34 -57.81
C SER A 4 -28.20 4.23 -56.92
N PRO A 5 -26.87 4.11 -56.76
CA PRO A 5 -26.25 3.01 -56.06
C PRO A 5 -26.47 3.14 -54.56
N MET A 6 -26.66 1.99 -53.95
CA MET A 6 -26.62 1.75 -52.52
C MET A 6 -25.38 2.45 -51.93
N ALA A 7 -25.62 3.45 -51.08
CA ALA A 7 -24.61 3.90 -50.15
C ALA A 7 -24.34 2.73 -49.21
N ASN A 8 -23.08 2.32 -49.17
CA ASN A 8 -22.58 1.22 -48.35
C ASN A 8 -23.08 1.33 -46.90
N ASP A 9 -23.50 0.19 -46.37
CA ASP A 9 -23.76 -0.13 -44.95
C ASP A 9 -22.51 0.00 -44.04
N ASP A 10 -21.54 0.86 -44.40
CA ASP A 10 -20.31 1.13 -43.64
C ASP A 10 -20.41 2.35 -42.72
N ASP A 11 -21.56 3.04 -42.72
CA ASP A 11 -21.86 4.16 -41.81
C ASP A 11 -22.26 3.62 -40.41
N LYS A 12 -21.37 2.82 -39.81
CA LYS A 12 -21.47 2.41 -38.40
C LYS A 12 -21.40 3.67 -37.53
N ASN A 13 -22.57 4.28 -37.30
CA ASN A 13 -22.88 5.32 -36.32
C ASN A 13 -21.65 5.97 -35.69
N GLU A 14 -21.18 7.07 -36.29
CA GLU A 14 -20.13 7.90 -35.70
C GLU A 14 -20.64 8.45 -34.36
N ARG A 15 -20.39 7.70 -33.29
CA ARG A 15 -20.83 8.07 -31.94
C ARG A 15 -20.13 9.36 -31.55
N LEU A 16 -20.92 10.41 -31.37
CA LEU A 16 -20.44 11.69 -30.86
C LEU A 16 -20.12 11.58 -29.36
N CYS A 17 -19.17 12.38 -28.91
CA CYS A 17 -18.82 12.52 -27.51
C CYS A 17 -20.04 13.01 -26.71
N PHE A 18 -20.53 12.23 -25.75
CA PHE A 18 -21.65 12.62 -24.88
C PHE A 18 -21.43 13.88 -24.01
N ALA A 19 -20.20 14.38 -23.89
CA ALA A 19 -19.91 15.60 -23.14
C ALA A 19 -20.06 16.85 -24.03
N CYS A 20 -19.37 16.91 -25.16
CA CYS A 20 -19.40 18.07 -26.06
C CYS A 20 -20.31 17.92 -27.27
N GLU A 21 -20.75 16.71 -27.61
CA GLU A 21 -21.61 16.36 -28.76
C GLU A 21 -21.13 16.88 -30.13
N SER A 22 -19.93 17.45 -30.21
CA SER A 22 -19.36 18.08 -31.40
C SER A 22 -18.27 17.24 -32.07
N GLU A 23 -17.62 16.37 -31.32
CA GLU A 23 -16.50 15.56 -31.80
C GLU A 23 -16.80 14.07 -31.73
N LYS A 24 -16.17 13.31 -32.63
CA LYS A 24 -16.22 11.85 -32.62
C LYS A 24 -15.61 11.33 -31.32
N ALA A 25 -16.33 10.42 -30.67
CA ALA A 25 -15.80 9.70 -29.54
C ALA A 25 -14.71 8.72 -30.00
N ASP A 26 -13.74 8.43 -29.14
CA ASP A 26 -12.75 7.39 -29.41
C ASP A 26 -13.45 6.03 -29.60
N LYS A 27 -12.89 5.14 -30.45
CA LYS A 27 -13.52 3.83 -30.79
C LYS A 27 -14.03 3.03 -29.58
N ASP A 28 -13.33 3.09 -28.45
CA ASP A 28 -13.65 2.34 -27.23
C ASP A 28 -14.16 3.22 -26.07
N SER A 29 -14.34 4.52 -26.28
CA SER A 29 -14.67 5.49 -25.23
C SER A 29 -15.88 6.36 -25.60
N ASN A 30 -16.66 6.76 -24.59
CA ASN A 30 -17.77 7.71 -24.81
C ASN A 30 -17.27 9.16 -24.97
N TRP A 31 -15.99 9.40 -24.72
CA TRP A 31 -15.35 10.71 -24.73
C TRP A 31 -14.52 10.90 -26.00
N CYS A 32 -14.49 12.13 -26.52
CA CYS A 32 -13.40 12.58 -27.38
C CYS A 32 -12.12 12.81 -26.54
N PRO A 33 -10.92 12.82 -27.16
CA PRO A 33 -9.65 13.00 -26.46
C PRO A 33 -9.62 14.25 -25.56
N ARG A 34 -10.13 15.40 -26.03
CA ARG A 34 -10.15 16.64 -25.24
C ARG A 34 -10.99 16.49 -23.97
N CYS A 35 -12.25 16.06 -24.10
CA CYS A 35 -13.15 15.94 -22.95
C CYS A 35 -12.68 14.88 -21.94
N LYS A 36 -12.07 13.79 -22.44
CA LYS A 36 -11.47 12.73 -21.61
C LYS A 36 -10.41 13.26 -20.64
N TRP A 37 -9.58 14.20 -21.09
CA TRP A 37 -8.47 14.73 -20.30
C TRP A 37 -8.77 16.06 -19.60
N MET A 38 -9.65 16.89 -20.18
CA MET A 38 -9.92 18.25 -19.69
C MET A 38 -11.18 18.38 -18.84
N ILE A 39 -12.21 17.56 -19.09
CA ILE A 39 -13.53 17.70 -18.44
C ILE A 39 -13.77 16.57 -17.46
N ARG A 40 -13.58 15.31 -17.90
CA ARG A 40 -13.82 14.11 -17.07
C ARG A 40 -13.20 14.17 -15.67
N PRO A 41 -11.95 14.64 -15.46
CA PRO A 41 -11.35 14.63 -14.12
C PRO A 41 -12.11 15.45 -13.07
N HIS A 42 -12.88 16.47 -13.49
CA HIS A 42 -13.68 17.31 -12.58
C HIS A 42 -15.18 17.18 -12.80
N CYS A 43 -15.63 16.18 -13.58
CA CYS A 43 -17.06 15.95 -13.74
C CYS A 43 -17.74 15.74 -12.38
N SER A 44 -18.92 16.33 -12.26
CA SER A 44 -19.83 16.25 -11.13
C SER A 44 -20.46 14.85 -10.99
N GLY A 45 -19.63 13.83 -10.77
CA GLY A 45 -20.09 12.44 -10.71
C GLY A 45 -19.05 11.45 -11.18
N PHE A 46 -19.34 10.16 -10.99
CA PHE A 46 -18.56 9.12 -11.65
C PHE A 46 -19.13 8.93 -13.05
N VAL A 47 -18.34 9.22 -14.07
CA VAL A 47 -18.72 8.99 -15.46
C VAL A 47 -17.70 8.02 -16.09
N PRO A 48 -18.14 6.87 -16.61
CA PRO A 48 -17.25 5.83 -17.13
C PRO A 48 -16.48 6.34 -18.35
N VAL A 49 -15.24 5.83 -18.53
CA VAL A 49 -14.43 6.13 -19.72
C VAL A 49 -14.98 5.41 -20.94
N ASN A 50 -15.25 4.13 -20.77
CA ASN A 50 -15.62 3.25 -21.87
C ASN A 50 -17.14 3.19 -21.99
N ALA A 51 -17.60 2.97 -23.21
CA ALA A 51 -18.98 2.61 -23.46
C ALA A 51 -19.24 1.22 -22.85
N PHE A 52 -20.32 1.09 -22.08
CA PHE A 52 -20.79 -0.22 -21.67
C PHE A 52 -21.38 -0.96 -22.87
N SER A 53 -21.12 -2.27 -22.96
CA SER A 53 -21.71 -3.09 -24.03
C SER A 53 -23.23 -3.19 -23.85
N ALA A 54 -23.96 -3.37 -24.96
CA ALA A 54 -25.40 -3.58 -24.89
C ALA A 54 -25.75 -4.86 -24.11
N GLU A 55 -24.90 -5.88 -24.20
CA GLU A 55 -25.03 -7.14 -23.46
C GLU A 55 -24.91 -6.92 -21.96
N ASP A 56 -23.92 -6.16 -21.49
CA ASP A 56 -23.76 -5.84 -20.06
C ASP A 56 -24.95 -5.03 -19.53
N VAL A 57 -25.44 -4.06 -20.33
CA VAL A 57 -26.61 -3.25 -19.98
C VAL A 57 -27.87 -4.12 -19.85
N ASN A 58 -28.12 -5.00 -20.81
CA ASN A 58 -29.27 -5.92 -20.79
C ASN A 58 -29.19 -6.89 -19.62
N THR A 59 -28.00 -7.45 -19.37
CA THR A 59 -27.73 -8.35 -18.24
C THR A 59 -28.06 -7.66 -16.91
N VAL A 60 -27.61 -6.41 -16.73
CA VAL A 60 -27.89 -5.66 -15.51
C VAL A 60 -29.36 -5.26 -15.41
N ASN A 61 -30.01 -4.88 -16.51
CA ASN A 61 -31.45 -4.59 -16.51
C ASN A 61 -32.29 -5.78 -16.02
N GLU A 62 -31.95 -6.99 -16.45
CA GLU A 62 -32.63 -8.20 -15.96
C GLU A 62 -32.44 -8.40 -14.46
N ILE A 63 -31.21 -8.19 -13.94
CA ILE A 63 -30.93 -8.30 -12.50
C ILE A 63 -31.73 -7.25 -11.71
N LEU A 64 -31.79 -6.01 -12.20
CA LEU A 64 -32.52 -4.91 -11.56
C LEU A 64 -34.03 -5.16 -11.55
N ALA A 65 -34.58 -5.71 -12.64
CA ALA A 65 -36.00 -6.05 -12.75
C ALA A 65 -36.39 -7.23 -11.85
N ASN A 66 -35.57 -8.27 -11.77
CA ASN A 66 -35.88 -9.49 -11.02
C ASN A 66 -35.71 -9.34 -9.51
N ASN A 67 -34.96 -8.34 -9.04
CA ASN A 67 -34.58 -8.23 -7.64
C ASN A 67 -34.87 -6.84 -7.04
N SER A 68 -35.53 -6.82 -5.88
CA SER A 68 -35.74 -5.60 -5.10
C SER A 68 -34.43 -4.85 -4.77
N THR A 69 -34.48 -3.52 -4.74
CA THR A 69 -33.36 -2.63 -4.37
C THR A 69 -32.77 -2.90 -2.97
N ARG A 70 -33.56 -3.52 -2.08
CA ARG A 70 -33.13 -3.91 -0.72
C ARG A 70 -32.47 -5.30 -0.67
N ALA A 71 -32.71 -6.16 -1.66
CA ALA A 71 -32.26 -7.55 -1.71
C ALA A 71 -30.79 -7.66 -2.18
N THR A 72 -29.86 -7.20 -1.34
CA THR A 72 -28.42 -7.16 -1.69
C THR A 72 -27.85 -8.53 -2.02
N ALA A 73 -28.16 -9.54 -1.21
CA ALA A 73 -27.67 -10.89 -1.43
C ALA A 73 -28.19 -11.47 -2.75
N SER A 74 -29.48 -11.28 -3.08
CA SER A 74 -30.08 -11.78 -4.30
C SER A 74 -29.47 -11.13 -5.54
N ARG A 75 -29.31 -9.80 -5.54
CA ARG A 75 -28.69 -9.06 -6.65
C ARG A 75 -27.25 -9.48 -6.93
N LEU A 76 -26.44 -9.62 -5.89
CA LEU A 76 -25.04 -10.02 -6.03
C LEU A 76 -24.92 -11.49 -6.47
N ARG A 77 -25.80 -12.37 -5.99
CA ARG A 77 -25.83 -13.78 -6.43
C ARG A 77 -26.31 -13.95 -7.86
N ASP A 78 -27.34 -13.21 -8.28
CA ASP A 78 -27.84 -13.19 -9.65
C ASP A 78 -26.75 -12.68 -10.60
N TRP A 79 -26.10 -11.56 -10.26
CA TRP A 79 -24.91 -11.07 -10.97
C TRP A 79 -23.83 -12.15 -11.08
N HIS A 80 -23.45 -12.78 -9.97
CA HIS A 80 -22.43 -13.84 -9.96
C HIS A 80 -22.83 -15.06 -10.81
N SER A 81 -24.10 -15.45 -10.82
CA SER A 81 -24.59 -16.61 -11.58
C SER A 81 -24.47 -16.44 -13.10
N ARG A 82 -24.35 -15.19 -13.57
CA ARG A 82 -24.24 -14.83 -14.99
C ARG A 82 -22.78 -14.73 -15.46
N LEU A 83 -21.82 -14.88 -14.56
CA LEU A 83 -20.39 -14.82 -14.88
C LEU A 83 -19.82 -16.18 -15.29
N ASN A 84 -18.69 -16.14 -16.00
CA ASN A 84 -17.91 -17.34 -16.27
C ASN A 84 -17.37 -17.93 -14.96
N ARG A 85 -17.45 -19.25 -14.80
CA ARG A 85 -16.91 -19.96 -13.61
C ARG A 85 -15.44 -19.67 -13.36
N GLN A 86 -14.65 -19.41 -14.41
CA GLN A 86 -13.24 -19.05 -14.26
C GLN A 86 -13.05 -17.80 -13.38
N ASP A 87 -13.99 -16.85 -13.37
CA ASP A 87 -13.92 -15.63 -12.56
C ASP A 87 -14.16 -15.85 -11.07
N SER A 88 -14.80 -16.96 -10.69
CA SER A 88 -15.00 -17.34 -9.29
C SER A 88 -13.99 -18.40 -8.84
N ASP A 89 -13.63 -19.33 -9.73
CA ASP A 89 -12.93 -20.55 -9.34
C ASP A 89 -11.40 -20.40 -9.35
N TRP A 90 -10.86 -19.32 -9.92
CA TRP A 90 -9.41 -19.09 -9.99
C TRP A 90 -8.70 -19.06 -8.64
N ILE A 91 -9.43 -18.82 -7.54
CA ILE A 91 -8.92 -18.86 -6.17
C ILE A 91 -8.63 -20.28 -5.68
N PHE A 92 -9.32 -21.28 -6.23
CA PHE A 92 -9.16 -22.70 -5.91
C PHE A 92 -8.09 -23.30 -6.83
N ARG A 93 -6.84 -23.22 -6.38
CA ARG A 93 -5.68 -23.81 -7.04
C ARG A 93 -4.90 -24.60 -6.00
N ILE A 94 -4.90 -25.91 -6.17
CA ILE A 94 -4.15 -26.83 -5.33
C ILE A 94 -2.69 -26.39 -5.34
N GLN A 95 -2.19 -25.93 -4.19
CA GLN A 95 -0.75 -25.82 -3.97
C GLN A 95 -0.26 -27.13 -3.37
N GLN A 96 0.92 -27.58 -3.83
CA GLN A 96 1.72 -28.52 -3.04
C GLN A 96 2.18 -27.76 -1.78
N SER A 97 1.84 -28.26 -0.61
CA SER A 97 2.35 -27.75 0.67
C SER A 97 3.88 -27.78 0.62
N GLN A 98 4.52 -26.62 0.74
CA GLN A 98 5.98 -26.52 0.75
C GLN A 98 6.60 -26.80 2.13
N LEU A 99 5.75 -26.97 3.14
CA LEU A 99 6.14 -27.17 4.53
C LEU A 99 5.55 -28.49 5.03
N GLU A 100 6.34 -29.23 5.79
CA GLU A 100 5.83 -30.38 6.54
C GLU A 100 4.84 -29.88 7.60
N PRO A 101 3.66 -30.49 7.70
CA PRO A 101 2.64 -30.05 8.64
C PRO A 101 3.13 -30.22 10.08
N ILE A 102 3.04 -29.13 10.86
CA ILE A 102 3.41 -29.11 12.28
C ILE A 102 2.46 -29.96 13.13
N ILE A 103 1.21 -30.12 12.65
CA ILE A 103 0.12 -30.84 13.30
C ILE A 103 -0.53 -31.73 12.24
N ASP A 104 -0.91 -32.95 12.62
CA ASP A 104 -1.68 -33.84 11.74
C ASP A 104 -2.98 -33.17 11.27
N ASP A 105 -3.44 -33.45 10.04
CA ASP A 105 -4.57 -32.75 9.43
C ASP A 105 -5.88 -32.98 10.22
N GLU A 106 -6.07 -34.17 10.82
CA GLU A 106 -7.25 -34.47 11.65
C GLU A 106 -7.23 -33.72 12.99
N GLU A 107 -6.07 -33.68 13.66
CA GLU A 107 -5.89 -32.90 14.90
C GLU A 107 -6.02 -31.39 14.62
N GLY A 108 -5.44 -30.91 13.53
CA GLY A 108 -5.57 -29.54 13.06
C GLY A 108 -7.03 -29.17 12.78
N LYS A 109 -7.82 -30.07 12.20
CA LYS A 109 -9.25 -29.87 11.97
C LYS A 109 -10.03 -29.72 13.28
N GLU A 110 -9.76 -30.55 14.27
CA GLU A 110 -10.42 -30.45 15.58
C GLU A 110 -10.09 -29.11 16.26
N ILE A 111 -8.82 -28.72 16.28
CA ILE A 111 -8.35 -27.44 16.84
C ILE A 111 -9.03 -26.27 16.13
N ARG A 112 -9.06 -26.28 14.79
CA ARG A 112 -9.71 -25.25 13.98
C ARG A 112 -11.20 -25.13 14.33
N GLN A 113 -11.94 -26.23 14.38
CA GLN A 113 -13.37 -26.21 14.71
C GLN A 113 -13.62 -25.65 16.11
N ARG A 114 -12.82 -26.06 17.09
CA ARG A 114 -12.90 -25.57 18.48
C ARG A 114 -12.67 -24.06 18.56
N ILE A 115 -11.62 -23.55 17.92
CA ILE A 115 -11.29 -22.12 17.91
C ILE A 115 -12.40 -21.31 17.21
N LEU A 116 -12.87 -21.76 16.04
CA LEU A 116 -13.93 -21.07 15.30
C LEU A 116 -15.25 -21.04 16.10
N GLN A 117 -15.58 -22.11 16.82
CA GLN A 117 -16.74 -22.16 17.70
C GLN A 117 -16.60 -21.19 18.88
N GLN A 118 -15.41 -21.12 19.50
CA GLN A 118 -15.13 -20.15 20.57
C GLN A 118 -15.23 -18.70 20.07
N ILE A 119 -14.71 -18.39 18.87
CA ILE A 119 -14.84 -17.05 18.27
C ILE A 119 -16.31 -16.71 18.00
N SER A 120 -17.09 -17.66 17.49
CA SER A 120 -18.51 -17.48 17.23
C SER A 120 -19.31 -17.22 18.51
N ASN A 121 -19.01 -17.96 19.58
CA ASN A 121 -19.74 -17.91 20.84
C ASN A 121 -19.29 -16.77 21.76
N ALA A 122 -18.11 -16.20 21.54
CA ALA A 122 -17.64 -15.08 22.35
C ALA A 122 -18.57 -13.87 22.21
N GLU A 123 -19.02 -13.29 23.32
CA GLU A 123 -19.75 -12.01 23.30
C GLU A 123 -18.79 -10.81 23.32
N ASN A 124 -17.62 -10.99 23.94
CA ASN A 124 -16.63 -9.94 24.10
C ASN A 124 -15.75 -9.78 22.85
N GLN A 125 -15.75 -8.59 22.27
CA GLN A 125 -14.95 -8.22 21.10
C GLN A 125 -13.45 -8.37 21.34
N THR A 126 -12.94 -8.05 22.54
CA THR A 126 -11.50 -8.20 22.84
C THR A 126 -11.09 -9.67 22.93
N HIS A 127 -11.99 -10.54 23.38
CA HIS A 127 -11.75 -11.98 23.40
C HIS A 127 -11.76 -12.58 21.99
N LYS A 128 -12.67 -12.12 21.10
CA LYS A 128 -12.61 -12.48 19.67
C LYS A 128 -11.31 -12.05 19.04
N GLU A 129 -10.88 -10.81 19.27
CA GLU A 129 -9.61 -10.31 18.75
C GLU A 129 -8.43 -11.10 19.30
N TRP A 130 -8.46 -11.49 20.57
CA TRP A 130 -7.45 -12.36 21.16
C TRP A 130 -7.40 -13.74 20.49
N LEU A 131 -8.54 -14.40 20.29
CA LEU A 131 -8.61 -15.70 19.58
C LEU A 131 -8.15 -15.60 18.12
N MET A 132 -8.54 -14.54 17.42
CA MET A 132 -8.07 -14.26 16.05
C MET A 132 -6.56 -14.02 15.98
N ASN A 133 -6.01 -13.36 17.00
CA ASN A 133 -4.57 -13.13 17.15
C ASN A 133 -3.80 -14.40 17.55
N ARG A 134 -4.44 -15.42 18.13
CA ARG A 134 -3.79 -16.72 18.38
C ARG A 134 -3.61 -17.49 17.07
N GLY A 135 -4.57 -17.32 16.16
CA GLY A 135 -4.61 -18.01 14.87
C GLY A 135 -5.14 -19.45 14.99
N PHE A 136 -5.31 -20.09 13.85
CA PHE A 136 -5.82 -21.45 13.75
C PHE A 136 -5.18 -22.18 12.55
N PRO A 137 -5.10 -23.52 12.60
CA PRO A 137 -4.52 -24.32 11.53
C PRO A 137 -5.49 -24.45 10.34
N LEU A 138 -4.94 -24.40 9.13
CA LEU A 138 -5.57 -24.69 7.85
C LEU A 138 -5.06 -26.05 7.33
N PRO A 139 -5.80 -26.72 6.43
CA PRO A 139 -5.36 -27.99 5.85
C PRO A 139 -4.01 -27.85 5.12
N GLY A 140 -3.15 -28.87 5.22
CA GLY A 140 -1.82 -28.88 4.61
C GLY A 140 -0.74 -28.15 5.42
N GLY A 141 -0.95 -28.01 6.74
CA GLY A 141 0.06 -27.52 7.68
C GLY A 141 0.15 -26.00 7.84
N CYS A 142 -0.66 -25.21 7.12
CA CYS A 142 -0.61 -23.76 7.18
C CYS A 142 -1.25 -23.19 8.46
N TRP A 143 -0.67 -22.17 9.08
CA TRP A 143 -1.21 -21.45 10.24
C TRP A 143 -1.67 -20.05 9.86
N LEU A 144 -2.95 -19.73 10.10
CA LEU A 144 -3.54 -18.43 9.77
C LEU A 144 -3.85 -17.63 11.04
N GLN A 145 -3.35 -16.40 11.08
CA GLN A 145 -3.56 -15.46 12.19
C GLN A 145 -4.10 -14.13 11.65
N ILE A 146 -5.08 -13.54 12.33
CA ILE A 146 -5.66 -12.25 11.95
C ILE A 146 -5.54 -11.27 13.11
N SER A 147 -4.83 -10.18 12.87
CA SER A 147 -4.76 -9.05 13.79
C SER A 147 -5.60 -7.89 13.28
N SER A 148 -6.55 -7.43 14.10
CA SER A 148 -7.45 -6.32 13.74
C SER A 148 -7.64 -5.29 14.86
N PRO A 149 -6.56 -4.75 15.46
CA PRO A 149 -6.69 -3.82 16.57
C PRO A 149 -7.23 -2.44 16.11
N PRO A 150 -8.03 -1.76 16.95
CA PRO A 150 -8.63 -0.46 16.60
C PRO A 150 -7.62 0.70 16.45
N HIS A 151 -6.36 0.51 16.86
CA HIS A 151 -5.34 1.56 16.92
C HIS A 151 -4.07 1.27 16.10
N MET A 152 -4.02 0.15 15.37
CA MET A 152 -2.90 -0.19 14.48
C MET A 152 -3.40 -0.65 13.12
N LEU A 153 -2.47 -0.83 12.18
CA LEU A 153 -2.79 -1.47 10.90
C LEU A 153 -3.24 -2.90 11.16
N HIS A 154 -4.28 -3.32 10.44
CA HIS A 154 -4.71 -4.70 10.49
C HIS A 154 -3.67 -5.57 9.75
N SER A 155 -3.57 -6.84 10.11
CA SER A 155 -2.66 -7.80 9.47
C SER A 155 -3.27 -9.18 9.37
N ILE A 156 -2.91 -9.90 8.33
CA ILE A 156 -3.12 -11.34 8.19
C ILE A 156 -1.77 -12.01 8.03
N THR A 157 -1.49 -12.99 8.89
CA THR A 157 -0.25 -13.77 8.85
C THR A 157 -0.60 -15.17 8.41
N VAL A 158 0.11 -15.69 7.41
CA VAL A 158 0.01 -17.08 6.95
C VAL A 158 1.43 -17.63 7.02
N ASP A 159 1.66 -18.66 7.83
CA ASP A 159 2.99 -19.29 8.04
C ASP A 159 4.12 -18.29 8.32
N GLY A 160 3.85 -17.34 9.23
CA GLY A 160 4.80 -16.29 9.60
C GLY A 160 4.96 -15.16 8.58
N VAL A 161 4.38 -15.28 7.38
CA VAL A 161 4.39 -14.21 6.37
C VAL A 161 3.28 -13.21 6.65
N ILE A 162 3.68 -12.02 7.12
CA ILE A 162 2.76 -10.98 7.57
C ILE A 162 2.37 -10.08 6.40
N ASN A 163 1.07 -10.06 6.09
CA ASN A 163 0.47 -9.13 5.15
C ASN A 163 -0.28 -8.04 5.93
N THR A 164 0.19 -6.81 5.82
CA THR A 164 -0.46 -5.65 6.46
C THR A 164 -1.31 -4.88 5.47
N GLY A 165 -2.44 -4.37 5.97
CA GLY A 165 -3.41 -3.59 5.22
C GLY A 165 -4.18 -2.61 6.12
N PRO A 166 -4.86 -1.63 5.53
CA PRO A 166 -5.68 -0.66 6.26
C PRO A 166 -6.80 -1.30 7.07
N ARG A 167 -7.44 -2.33 6.50
CA ARG A 167 -8.62 -3.01 7.01
C ARG A 167 -8.68 -4.39 6.36
N PHE A 168 -9.11 -5.39 7.13
CA PHE A 168 -9.44 -6.72 6.62
C PHE A 168 -10.88 -7.08 6.97
N PRO A 169 -11.59 -7.83 6.10
CA PRO A 169 -12.90 -8.35 6.43
C PRO A 169 -12.77 -9.56 7.37
N SER A 170 -12.13 -9.36 8.52
CA SER A 170 -11.69 -10.41 9.45
C SER A 170 -12.84 -11.23 10.03
N THR A 171 -13.87 -10.58 10.54
CA THR A 171 -15.03 -11.28 11.14
C THR A 171 -15.78 -12.08 10.09
N GLN A 172 -15.99 -11.50 8.91
CA GLN A 172 -16.68 -12.20 7.83
C GLN A 172 -15.84 -13.32 7.21
N LEU A 173 -14.52 -13.17 7.15
CA LEU A 173 -13.61 -14.21 6.69
C LEU A 173 -13.67 -15.44 7.61
N ILE A 174 -13.75 -15.25 8.92
CA ILE A 174 -13.91 -16.33 9.89
C ILE A 174 -15.26 -17.02 9.75
N GLU A 175 -16.35 -16.26 9.61
CA GLU A 175 -17.68 -16.80 9.33
C GLU A 175 -17.73 -17.60 8.02
N MET A 176 -16.86 -17.28 7.06
CA MET A 176 -16.73 -17.98 5.78
C MET A 176 -15.95 -19.28 5.96
N ILE A 177 -14.77 -19.23 6.58
CA ILE A 177 -13.92 -20.38 6.86
C ILE A 177 -14.67 -21.44 7.66
N SER A 178 -15.50 -21.04 8.63
CA SER A 178 -16.28 -21.99 9.44
C SER A 178 -17.37 -22.74 8.67
N LYS A 179 -17.73 -22.30 7.45
CA LYS A 179 -18.75 -22.92 6.60
C LYS A 179 -18.17 -23.65 5.39
N MET A 180 -16.87 -23.51 5.16
CA MET A 180 -16.20 -24.11 4.00
C MET A 180 -15.91 -25.59 4.20
N ALA A 181 -15.95 -26.35 3.11
CA ALA A 181 -15.51 -27.73 3.13
C ALA A 181 -13.97 -27.81 3.20
N GLU A 182 -13.45 -28.92 3.71
CA GLU A 182 -12.02 -29.12 3.93
C GLU A 182 -11.21 -29.06 2.63
N TRP A 183 -11.73 -29.69 1.57
CA TRP A 183 -11.12 -29.60 0.23
C TRP A 183 -11.09 -28.17 -0.31
N GLU A 184 -12.08 -27.34 0.02
CA GLU A 184 -12.11 -25.93 -0.42
C GLU A 184 -11.03 -25.13 0.33
N LEU A 185 -10.84 -25.40 1.62
CA LEU A 185 -9.78 -24.78 2.41
C LEU A 185 -8.39 -25.18 1.90
N GLN A 186 -8.20 -26.45 1.54
CA GLN A 186 -6.93 -26.98 0.99
C GLN A 186 -6.64 -26.42 -0.41
N ALA A 187 -7.68 -26.17 -1.21
CA ALA A 187 -7.54 -25.67 -2.57
C ALA A 187 -7.21 -24.17 -2.63
N ILE A 188 -7.33 -23.40 -1.55
CA ILE A 188 -7.05 -21.95 -1.58
C ILE A 188 -5.58 -21.64 -1.35
N ASN A 189 -5.01 -20.80 -2.21
CA ASN A 189 -3.71 -20.17 -1.93
C ASN A 189 -3.88 -19.03 -0.90
N TRP A 190 -3.77 -19.36 0.38
CA TRP A 190 -3.99 -18.43 1.49
C TRP A 190 -3.00 -17.26 1.53
N HIS A 191 -1.77 -17.46 1.06
CA HIS A 191 -0.78 -16.37 0.96
C HIS A 191 -1.23 -15.30 -0.04
N ARG A 192 -1.58 -15.70 -1.27
CA ARG A 192 -2.03 -14.77 -2.32
C ARG A 192 -3.37 -14.14 -1.96
N PHE A 193 -4.29 -14.93 -1.41
CA PHE A 193 -5.58 -14.44 -0.98
C PHE A 193 -5.43 -13.40 0.13
N GLY A 194 -4.60 -13.67 1.15
CA GLY A 194 -4.29 -12.70 2.21
C GLY A 194 -3.66 -11.41 1.68
N GLN A 195 -2.77 -11.50 0.69
CA GLN A 195 -2.17 -10.35 0.02
C GLN A 195 -3.20 -9.51 -0.74
N LEU A 196 -4.14 -10.14 -1.45
CA LEU A 196 -5.23 -9.45 -2.13
C LEU A 196 -6.16 -8.77 -1.15
N LEU A 197 -6.57 -9.48 -0.09
CA LEU A 197 -7.39 -8.90 0.98
C LEU A 197 -6.72 -7.68 1.62
N ALA A 198 -5.39 -7.65 1.70
CA ALA A 198 -4.63 -6.52 2.23
C ALA A 198 -4.71 -5.27 1.36
N GLN A 199 -5.00 -5.44 0.07
CA GLN A 199 -5.16 -4.34 -0.88
C GLN A 199 -6.61 -3.86 -0.98
N LEU A 200 -7.58 -4.67 -0.53
CA LEU A 200 -9.00 -4.32 -0.52
C LEU A 200 -9.30 -3.23 0.52
N GLY A 201 -10.20 -2.30 0.15
CA GLY A 201 -10.85 -1.40 1.11
C GLY A 201 -10.17 -0.06 1.37
N GLU A 202 -9.07 0.27 0.71
CA GLU A 202 -8.44 1.59 0.79
C GLU A 202 -8.84 2.50 -0.39
N ASN A 203 -9.86 3.33 -0.19
CA ASN A 203 -10.02 4.53 -1.01
C ASN A 203 -9.03 5.59 -0.51
N HIS A 204 -8.48 6.41 -1.41
CA HIS A 204 -7.67 7.59 -1.10
C HIS A 204 -8.23 8.43 0.09
N LYS A 205 -9.54 8.66 0.14
CA LYS A 205 -10.25 9.38 1.22
C LYS A 205 -10.21 8.64 2.55
N ASP A 206 -10.34 7.30 2.55
CA ASP A 206 -10.29 6.48 3.76
C ASP A 206 -8.86 6.41 4.30
N TRP A 207 -7.86 6.30 3.42
CA TRP A 207 -6.44 6.42 3.78
C TRP A 207 -6.11 7.78 4.43
N ILE A 208 -6.62 8.88 3.85
CA ILE A 208 -6.47 10.22 4.41
C ILE A 208 -7.10 10.31 5.80
N ARG A 209 -8.32 9.77 5.99
CA ARG A 209 -9.01 9.77 7.29
C ARG A 209 -8.25 8.98 8.35
N THR A 210 -7.80 7.77 8.02
CA THR A 210 -6.99 6.93 8.90
C THR A 210 -5.70 7.65 9.31
N ARG A 211 -5.01 8.30 8.37
CA ARG A 211 -3.80 9.08 8.66
C ARG A 211 -4.08 10.32 9.52
N ARG A 212 -5.22 11.00 9.32
CA ARG A 212 -5.64 12.14 10.17
C ARG A 212 -6.01 11.70 11.59
N ALA A 213 -6.64 10.55 11.75
CA ALA A 213 -6.95 9.96 13.05
C ALA A 213 -5.66 9.58 13.80
N LEU A 214 -4.71 8.92 13.11
CA LEU A 214 -3.38 8.60 13.65
C LEU A 214 -2.59 9.85 14.07
N ARG A 215 -2.80 11.01 13.42
CA ARG A 215 -2.15 12.28 13.82
C ARG A 215 -2.60 12.80 15.19
N ARG A 216 -3.79 12.43 15.67
CA ARG A 216 -4.37 12.98 16.91
C ARG A 216 -4.05 12.14 18.15
N GLY A 217 -3.47 10.93 18.00
CA GLY A 217 -3.06 10.06 19.11
C GLY A 217 -1.54 10.14 19.40
N ARG A 218 -1.17 10.66 20.59
CA ARG A 218 0.14 10.61 21.28
C ARG A 218 1.44 10.37 20.46
N GLY A 219 2.22 11.45 20.28
CA GLY A 219 3.51 11.62 20.96
C GLY A 219 4.82 11.05 20.36
N ARG A 220 4.92 9.79 19.93
CA ARG A 220 6.25 9.22 19.56
C ARG A 220 6.31 8.36 18.30
N PHE A 221 5.16 7.90 17.78
CA PHE A 221 5.09 7.28 16.45
C PHE A 221 5.13 8.30 15.29
N HIS A 222 5.23 9.58 15.65
CA HIS A 222 5.09 10.71 14.75
C HIS A 222 6.35 10.99 13.93
N GLU A 223 7.56 10.75 14.45
CA GLU A 223 8.79 11.10 13.73
C GLU A 223 9.06 10.22 12.50
N PHE A 224 8.71 8.93 12.55
CA PHE A 224 8.94 8.01 11.42
C PHE A 224 8.03 8.30 10.22
N LEU A 225 6.83 8.84 10.46
CA LEU A 225 5.84 9.19 9.42
C LEU A 225 5.86 10.67 9.01
N GLN A 226 6.66 11.51 9.69
CA GLN A 226 6.74 12.95 9.48
C GLN A 226 7.71 13.38 8.38
N ASN A 227 8.62 12.51 7.92
CA ASN A 227 9.55 12.89 6.85
C ASN A 227 8.92 12.78 5.45
N ARG A 228 8.34 13.90 4.99
CA ARG A 228 8.20 14.31 3.58
C ARG A 228 7.73 13.23 2.59
N GLN A 229 6.52 12.71 2.76
CA GLN A 229 5.93 11.81 1.77
C GLN A 229 4.76 12.52 1.10
N GLU A 230 5.03 13.02 -0.10
CA GLU A 230 4.00 13.32 -1.08
C GLU A 230 3.15 12.06 -1.34
N MET A 231 1.87 12.26 -1.62
CA MET A 231 0.90 11.15 -1.65
C MET A 231 1.19 10.27 -2.88
N PRO A 232 1.40 8.95 -2.73
CA PRO A 232 1.40 8.08 -3.89
C PRO A 232 -0.02 8.07 -4.45
N SER A 233 -0.19 8.53 -5.68
CA SER A 233 -1.43 8.31 -6.42
C SER A 233 -1.63 6.80 -6.62
N ARG A 234 -2.77 6.27 -6.17
CA ARG A 234 -3.17 4.88 -6.43
C ARG A 234 -3.68 4.76 -7.87
N SER A 235 -2.77 4.65 -8.83
CA SER A 235 -3.11 4.25 -10.21
C SER A 235 -3.35 2.74 -10.30
N ASN A 236 -4.02 2.28 -11.36
CA ASN A 236 -4.15 0.85 -11.64
C ASN A 236 -2.78 0.15 -11.68
N ALA A 237 -1.78 0.76 -12.33
CA ALA A 237 -0.40 0.26 -12.35
C ALA A 237 0.19 0.08 -10.95
N SER A 238 0.08 1.09 -10.09
CA SER A 238 0.67 1.04 -8.74
C SER A 238 0.08 -0.09 -7.90
N VAL A 239 -1.22 -0.35 -8.02
CA VAL A 239 -1.91 -1.42 -7.27
C VAL A 239 -1.50 -2.79 -7.80
N LEU A 240 -1.48 -2.96 -9.13
CA LEU A 240 -1.05 -4.21 -9.76
C LEU A 240 0.41 -4.52 -9.47
N ALA A 241 1.31 -3.55 -9.60
CA ALA A 241 2.73 -3.69 -9.30
C ALA A 241 2.95 -4.10 -7.84
N GLN A 242 2.22 -3.50 -6.89
CA GLN A 242 2.30 -3.89 -5.47
C GLN A 242 1.83 -5.31 -5.20
N ILE A 243 0.75 -5.76 -5.86
CA ILE A 243 0.24 -7.14 -5.73
C ILE A 243 1.26 -8.12 -6.31
N ILE A 244 1.66 -7.90 -7.56
CA ILE A 244 2.54 -8.81 -8.29
C ILE A 244 3.92 -8.86 -7.65
N ASN A 245 4.49 -7.73 -7.25
CA ASN A 245 5.78 -7.71 -6.56
C ASN A 245 5.73 -8.60 -5.29
N ARG A 246 4.65 -8.52 -4.50
CA ARG A 246 4.47 -9.40 -3.33
C ARG A 246 4.32 -10.88 -3.69
N TRP A 247 3.80 -11.19 -4.87
CA TRP A 247 3.66 -12.56 -5.38
C TRP A 247 4.99 -13.12 -5.88
N THR A 248 5.82 -12.28 -6.50
CA THR A 248 7.07 -12.67 -7.14
C THR A 248 8.30 -12.57 -6.24
N SER A 249 8.27 -11.75 -5.18
CA SER A 249 9.41 -11.58 -4.25
C SER A 249 9.63 -12.73 -3.27
N PHE A 250 8.91 -13.85 -3.39
CA PHE A 250 9.03 -14.96 -2.45
C PHE A 250 10.36 -15.76 -2.54
N LYS A 251 11.21 -15.48 -3.54
CA LYS A 251 12.51 -16.18 -3.69
C LYS A 251 13.75 -15.35 -3.33
N ASP A 252 13.64 -14.03 -3.20
CA ASP A 252 14.78 -13.18 -2.86
C ASP A 252 14.71 -12.75 -1.40
N SER A 253 15.19 -13.66 -0.55
CA SER A 253 15.77 -13.45 0.78
C SER A 253 15.71 -12.02 1.38
N TRP A 254 14.92 -11.86 2.45
CA TRP A 254 15.13 -10.95 3.60
C TRP A 254 15.38 -9.43 3.37
N LEU A 255 15.49 -8.98 2.13
CA LEU A 255 15.79 -7.61 1.74
C LEU A 255 14.57 -6.98 1.08
N GLN A 256 13.49 -6.75 1.84
CA GLN A 256 12.55 -5.63 1.56
C GLN A 256 11.54 -5.34 2.69
N ILE A 257 12.01 -5.19 3.93
CA ILE A 257 11.35 -4.29 4.90
C ILE A 257 12.07 -2.94 4.86
N LYS A 258 12.13 -2.35 3.67
CA LYS A 258 12.33 -0.90 3.47
C LYS A 258 11.46 -0.47 2.29
N GLN A 259 10.15 -0.62 2.43
CA GLN A 259 9.26 0.27 1.70
C GLN A 259 9.46 1.66 2.28
N TYR A 260 10.40 2.42 1.71
CA TYR A 260 10.40 3.87 1.82
C TYR A 260 9.23 4.37 0.96
N PRO A 261 8.23 5.05 1.54
CA PRO A 261 7.26 5.81 0.78
C PRO A 261 7.93 7.12 0.34
N SER A 262 8.85 7.05 -0.62
CA SER A 262 9.46 8.23 -1.24
C SER A 262 8.51 8.81 -2.28
N GLY A 263 7.68 9.75 -1.84
CA GLY A 263 6.56 10.31 -2.59
C GLY A 263 6.86 11.23 -3.79
N ARG A 264 8.05 11.22 -4.39
CA ARG A 264 8.33 12.04 -5.58
C ARG A 264 8.82 11.15 -6.71
N ARG A 265 7.93 10.84 -7.68
CA ARG A 265 8.14 10.08 -8.95
C ARG A 265 7.78 8.57 -8.95
N GLN A 266 6.84 8.10 -8.15
CA GLN A 266 6.50 6.66 -8.12
C GLN A 266 5.68 6.14 -9.32
N ASN A 267 4.73 6.91 -9.87
CA ASN A 267 3.87 6.37 -10.95
C ASN A 267 4.63 5.92 -12.21
N ASN A 268 5.62 6.70 -12.66
CA ASN A 268 6.39 6.35 -13.85
C ASN A 268 7.25 5.10 -13.56
N SER A 269 7.85 5.01 -12.37
CA SER A 269 8.62 3.85 -11.93
C SER A 269 7.77 2.58 -11.78
N ASP A 270 6.53 2.69 -11.30
CA ASP A 270 5.65 1.53 -11.09
C ASP A 270 5.13 0.98 -12.44
N LEU A 271 4.82 1.86 -13.39
CA LEU A 271 4.46 1.48 -14.76
C LEU A 271 5.65 0.85 -15.49
N GLU A 272 6.85 1.41 -15.31
CA GLU A 272 8.10 0.89 -15.90
C GLU A 272 8.51 -0.45 -15.29
N THR A 273 8.22 -0.70 -14.01
CA THR A 273 8.60 -1.95 -13.31
C THR A 273 7.61 -3.10 -13.52
N LEU A 274 6.35 -2.78 -13.80
CA LEU A 274 5.27 -3.77 -13.94
C LEU A 274 5.59 -4.87 -14.99
N PRO A 275 6.08 -4.57 -16.21
CA PRO A 275 6.48 -5.60 -17.17
C PRO A 275 7.53 -6.57 -16.62
N PHE A 276 8.58 -6.04 -15.98
CA PHE A 276 9.65 -6.86 -15.40
C PHE A 276 9.15 -7.78 -14.28
N LEU A 277 8.22 -7.31 -13.46
CA LEU A 277 7.61 -8.14 -12.41
C LEU A 277 6.80 -9.29 -13.01
N ILE A 278 6.12 -9.03 -14.12
CA ILE A 278 5.29 -10.02 -14.82
C ILE A 278 6.15 -11.05 -15.54
N ASP A 279 7.29 -10.64 -16.11
CA ASP A 279 8.26 -11.56 -16.71
C ASP A 279 8.81 -12.58 -15.69
N ARG A 280 8.77 -12.26 -14.39
CA ARG A 280 9.13 -13.20 -13.31
C ARG A 280 8.02 -14.20 -12.99
N MET A 281 6.80 -14.00 -13.46
CA MET A 281 5.70 -14.96 -13.35
C MET A 281 5.71 -15.93 -14.52
N ALA A 282 5.37 -17.20 -14.29
CA ALA A 282 5.20 -18.15 -15.38
C ALA A 282 3.99 -17.76 -16.25
N SER A 283 4.08 -17.91 -17.57
CA SER A 283 2.98 -17.56 -18.49
C SER A 283 1.70 -18.35 -18.19
N GLU A 284 1.84 -19.64 -17.86
CA GLU A 284 0.75 -20.50 -17.40
C GLU A 284 0.04 -19.92 -16.18
N GLU A 285 0.79 -19.32 -15.25
CA GLU A 285 0.24 -18.74 -14.03
C GLU A 285 -0.59 -17.47 -14.32
N ILE A 286 -0.14 -16.63 -15.26
CA ILE A 286 -0.85 -15.40 -15.66
C ILE A 286 -2.18 -15.75 -16.33
N GLU A 287 -2.16 -16.71 -17.25
CA GLU A 287 -3.35 -17.15 -18.00
C GLU A 287 -4.43 -17.73 -17.08
N SER A 288 -3.98 -18.26 -15.97
CA SER A 288 -4.80 -18.93 -14.98
C SER A 288 -5.53 -17.96 -14.03
N ILE A 289 -5.11 -16.70 -13.98
CA ILE A 289 -5.71 -15.65 -13.16
C ILE A 289 -6.48 -14.70 -14.11
N PRO A 290 -7.82 -14.79 -14.19
CA PRO A 290 -8.60 -14.17 -15.26
C PRO A 290 -8.41 -12.66 -15.39
N TRP A 291 -8.36 -11.95 -14.26
CA TRP A 291 -8.19 -10.51 -14.25
C TRP A 291 -6.78 -10.09 -14.72
N LEU A 292 -5.73 -10.87 -14.43
CA LEU A 292 -4.38 -10.63 -14.98
C LEU A 292 -4.34 -10.89 -16.48
N ASN A 293 -4.95 -11.99 -16.93
CA ASN A 293 -5.02 -12.33 -18.35
C ASN A 293 -5.72 -11.23 -19.18
N ARG A 294 -6.81 -10.65 -18.65
CA ARG A 294 -7.48 -9.50 -19.29
C ARG A 294 -6.57 -8.29 -19.43
N TRP A 295 -5.76 -7.99 -18.42
CA TRP A 295 -4.79 -6.89 -18.50
C TRP A 295 -3.73 -7.15 -19.57
N ARG A 296 -3.19 -8.38 -19.65
CA ARG A 296 -2.24 -8.79 -20.70
C ARG A 296 -2.80 -8.55 -22.10
N GLY A 297 -4.06 -8.94 -22.33
CA GLY A 297 -4.75 -8.72 -23.60
C GLY A 297 -4.99 -7.23 -23.90
N LYS A 298 -5.44 -6.45 -22.91
CA LYS A 298 -5.79 -5.03 -23.10
C LYS A 298 -4.59 -4.10 -23.29
N THR A 299 -3.44 -4.46 -22.71
CA THR A 299 -2.23 -3.63 -22.75
C THR A 299 -1.20 -4.14 -23.76
N VAL A 300 -1.56 -5.12 -24.61
CA VAL A 300 -0.67 -5.76 -25.59
C VAL A 300 0.68 -6.09 -24.92
N ASN A 301 0.67 -7.08 -24.02
CA ASN A 301 1.82 -7.48 -23.19
C ASN A 301 2.37 -6.33 -22.31
N TRP A 302 1.50 -5.57 -21.65
CA TRP A 302 1.91 -4.58 -20.64
C TRP A 302 2.76 -3.42 -21.18
N SER A 303 2.74 -3.23 -22.51
CA SER A 303 3.23 -2.01 -23.14
C SER A 303 2.40 -0.82 -22.63
N SER A 304 3.07 0.27 -22.29
CA SER A 304 2.54 1.40 -21.50
C SER A 304 1.19 1.93 -22.01
N SER A 305 0.11 1.47 -21.40
CA SER A 305 -1.26 1.87 -21.73
C SER A 305 -1.75 2.99 -20.80
N ASP A 306 -2.34 4.05 -21.37
CA ASP A 306 -2.97 5.16 -20.64
C ASP A 306 -3.95 4.69 -19.54
N ILE A 307 -4.56 3.51 -19.71
CA ILE A 307 -5.54 2.97 -18.76
C ILE A 307 -4.90 2.50 -17.44
N LEU A 308 -3.60 2.19 -17.46
CA LEU A 308 -2.83 1.82 -16.26
C LEU A 308 -2.53 3.03 -15.36
N GLU A 309 -2.41 4.21 -15.95
CA GLU A 309 -2.18 5.47 -15.22
C GLU A 309 -3.46 6.02 -14.58
N ASN A 310 -4.63 5.52 -15.00
CA ASN A 310 -5.91 5.91 -14.44
C ASN A 310 -6.00 5.57 -12.94
N GLU A 311 -6.74 6.41 -12.22
CA GLU A 311 -7.03 6.21 -10.80
C GLU A 311 -7.76 4.88 -10.56
N PHE A 312 -7.26 4.12 -9.59
CA PHE A 312 -7.86 2.85 -9.20
C PHE A 312 -9.18 3.10 -8.43
N SER A 313 -10.30 2.82 -9.08
CA SER A 313 -11.63 2.96 -8.48
C SER A 313 -11.96 1.75 -7.60
N ASN A 314 -12.07 1.96 -6.29
CA ASN A 314 -12.54 0.91 -5.39
C ASN A 314 -14.06 0.77 -5.49
N LEU A 315 -14.53 -0.38 -5.98
CA LEU A 315 -15.90 -0.87 -5.92
C LEU A 315 -16.20 -1.50 -4.56
N LEU A 316 -15.16 -2.05 -3.91
CA LEU A 316 -15.25 -2.71 -2.62
C LEU A 316 -14.83 -1.80 -1.44
N SER A 317 -15.29 -2.14 -0.26
CA SER A 317 -14.92 -1.48 0.99
C SER A 317 -14.94 -2.48 2.13
N VAL A 318 -14.05 -2.29 3.09
CA VAL A 318 -14.05 -3.05 4.34
C VAL A 318 -14.45 -2.11 5.48
N ARG A 319 -15.38 -2.55 6.33
CA ARG A 319 -15.81 -1.82 7.52
C ARG A 319 -16.17 -2.80 8.62
N ASP A 320 -15.70 -2.56 9.83
CA ASP A 320 -16.06 -3.34 11.02
C ASP A 320 -15.90 -4.86 10.82
N GLY A 321 -14.81 -5.27 10.16
CA GLY A 321 -14.50 -6.68 9.87
C GLY A 321 -15.34 -7.32 8.75
N ARG A 322 -16.16 -6.56 8.03
CA ARG A 322 -17.04 -7.05 6.96
C ARG A 322 -16.75 -6.40 5.61
N LEU A 323 -17.03 -7.15 4.54
CA LEU A 323 -16.88 -6.71 3.16
C LEU A 323 -18.18 -6.08 2.65
N PHE A 324 -18.05 -4.95 1.98
CA PHE A 324 -19.15 -4.18 1.41
C PHE A 324 -18.86 -3.82 -0.05
N VAL A 325 -19.91 -3.79 -0.87
CA VAL A 325 -19.88 -3.09 -2.17
C VAL A 325 -20.34 -1.65 -1.99
N ARG A 326 -19.77 -0.74 -2.81
CA ARG A 326 -20.11 0.68 -2.84
C ARG A 326 -21.16 0.93 -3.91
N ALA A 327 -22.43 0.93 -3.51
CA ALA A 327 -23.55 1.17 -4.41
C ALA A 327 -23.99 2.64 -4.36
N LYS A 328 -24.48 3.18 -5.47
CA LYS A 328 -25.13 4.50 -5.52
C LYS A 328 -26.57 4.40 -5.02
N SER A 329 -27.01 5.43 -4.32
CA SER A 329 -28.41 5.64 -3.95
C SER A 329 -29.07 6.56 -4.98
N SER A 330 -30.41 6.59 -4.94
CA SER A 330 -31.28 7.58 -5.61
C SER A 330 -30.74 9.01 -5.52
N ASP A 331 -30.20 9.39 -4.37
CA ASP A 331 -29.71 10.74 -4.10
C ASP A 331 -28.26 10.97 -4.60
N GLY A 332 -27.72 10.07 -5.43
CA GLY A 332 -26.34 10.09 -5.93
C GLY A 332 -25.25 9.76 -4.90
N LYS A 333 -25.62 9.61 -3.62
CA LYS A 333 -24.70 9.28 -2.51
C LYS A 333 -24.30 7.81 -2.54
N THR A 334 -23.02 7.53 -2.24
CA THR A 334 -22.53 6.16 -2.09
C THR A 334 -23.00 5.55 -0.77
N LYS A 335 -23.71 4.42 -0.82
CA LYS A 335 -24.12 3.58 0.30
C LYS A 335 -23.33 2.28 0.30
N LEU A 336 -22.98 1.79 1.48
CA LEU A 336 -22.31 0.50 1.65
C LEU A 336 -23.37 -0.60 1.76
N ARG A 337 -23.23 -1.65 0.95
CA ARG A 337 -24.11 -2.82 0.97
C ARG A 337 -23.29 -4.06 1.34
N SER A 338 -23.74 -4.80 2.36
CA SER A 338 -22.99 -5.95 2.88
C SER A 338 -22.93 -7.05 1.83
N VAL A 339 -21.72 -7.56 1.58
CA VAL A 339 -21.54 -8.73 0.71
C VAL A 339 -21.94 -9.99 1.49
N PRO A 340 -22.59 -10.99 0.86
CA PRO A 340 -22.80 -12.30 1.46
C PRO A 340 -21.49 -13.02 1.81
N THR A 341 -21.57 -13.95 2.77
CA THR A 341 -20.46 -14.80 3.19
C THR A 341 -20.35 -16.01 2.25
N ASP A 342 -19.75 -15.79 1.07
CA ASP A 342 -19.57 -16.78 0.00
C ASP A 342 -18.24 -16.52 -0.72
N ILE A 343 -17.33 -17.50 -0.67
CA ILE A 343 -15.97 -17.38 -1.20
C ILE A 343 -15.93 -17.24 -2.72
N ARG A 344 -16.83 -17.90 -3.45
CA ARG A 344 -16.90 -17.81 -4.93
C ARG A 344 -17.34 -16.41 -5.34
N LEU A 345 -18.33 -15.87 -4.64
CA LEU A 345 -18.76 -14.49 -4.83
C LEU A 345 -17.65 -13.49 -4.47
N TRP A 346 -16.92 -13.71 -3.38
CA TRP A 346 -15.77 -12.86 -3.02
C TRP A 346 -14.69 -12.88 -4.11
N SER A 347 -14.37 -14.07 -4.61
CA SER A 347 -13.42 -14.27 -5.70
C SER A 347 -13.85 -13.54 -6.98
N ALA A 348 -15.13 -13.64 -7.36
CA ALA A 348 -15.69 -12.92 -8.51
C ALA A 348 -15.66 -11.39 -8.31
N LEU A 349 -16.01 -10.89 -7.12
CA LEU A 349 -15.93 -9.47 -6.80
C LEU A 349 -14.49 -8.94 -6.82
N ILE A 350 -13.53 -9.73 -6.34
CA ILE A 350 -12.10 -9.43 -6.42
C ILE A 350 -11.64 -9.41 -7.88
N SER A 351 -12.05 -10.40 -8.69
CA SER A 351 -11.77 -10.44 -10.13
C SER A 351 -12.32 -9.20 -10.83
N ALA A 352 -13.55 -8.79 -10.52
CA ALA A 352 -14.16 -7.57 -11.06
C ALA A 352 -13.42 -6.29 -10.65
N GLN A 353 -13.02 -6.20 -9.38
CA GLN A 353 -12.31 -5.05 -8.80
C GLN A 353 -10.93 -4.84 -9.44
N PHE A 354 -10.22 -5.93 -9.76
CA PHE A 354 -8.87 -5.87 -10.33
C PHE A 354 -8.84 -6.02 -11.85
N SER A 355 -9.95 -6.37 -12.50
CA SER A 355 -10.04 -6.41 -13.97
C SER A 355 -9.98 -4.99 -14.57
N PRO A 356 -9.45 -4.83 -15.80
CA PRO A 356 -9.39 -3.53 -16.44
C PRO A 356 -10.80 -2.97 -16.72
N PRO A 357 -11.02 -1.65 -16.59
CA PRO A 357 -12.27 -1.01 -17.04
C PRO A 357 -12.49 -1.29 -18.52
N GLY A 358 -13.72 -1.56 -18.97
CA GLY A 358 -14.02 -2.05 -20.32
C GLY A 358 -14.02 -3.57 -20.46
N SER A 359 -13.90 -4.31 -19.36
CA SER A 359 -14.11 -5.76 -19.37
C SER A 359 -15.50 -6.06 -18.83
N SER A 360 -16.20 -7.03 -19.42
CA SER A 360 -17.60 -7.33 -19.07
C SER A 360 -17.83 -7.54 -17.56
N ILE A 361 -16.94 -8.23 -16.84
CA ILE A 361 -17.08 -8.42 -15.38
C ILE A 361 -16.93 -7.11 -14.59
N HIS A 362 -16.00 -6.24 -14.96
CA HIS A 362 -15.81 -4.95 -14.30
C HIS A 362 -17.01 -4.04 -14.59
N ASP A 363 -17.40 -3.98 -15.85
CA ASP A 363 -18.40 -3.08 -16.39
C ASP A 363 -19.81 -3.46 -15.91
N SER A 364 -20.17 -4.74 -15.94
CA SER A 364 -21.45 -5.24 -15.41
C SER A 364 -21.57 -4.99 -13.90
N LEU A 365 -20.51 -5.21 -13.11
CA LEU A 365 -20.53 -4.91 -11.68
C LEU A 365 -20.65 -3.40 -11.44
N GLN A 366 -19.86 -2.60 -12.15
CA GLN A 366 -19.90 -1.14 -12.04
C GLN A 366 -21.29 -0.60 -12.39
N LEU A 367 -21.89 -1.07 -13.49
CA LEU A 367 -23.25 -0.76 -13.91
C LEU A 367 -24.28 -1.08 -12.82
N LEU A 368 -24.22 -2.29 -12.27
CA LEU A 368 -25.12 -2.73 -11.19
C LEU A 368 -24.99 -1.85 -9.95
N LEU A 369 -23.76 -1.50 -9.57
CA LEU A 369 -23.50 -0.67 -8.40
C LEU A 369 -23.91 0.79 -8.60
N LEU A 370 -23.78 1.34 -9.82
CA LEU A 370 -24.20 2.69 -10.15
C LEU A 370 -25.74 2.82 -10.23
N ASN A 371 -26.43 1.80 -10.72
CA ASN A 371 -27.89 1.80 -10.91
C ASN A 371 -28.62 1.00 -9.82
N TRP A 372 -28.02 0.91 -8.64
CA TRP A 372 -28.51 0.01 -7.59
C TRP A 372 -29.92 0.37 -7.09
N THR A 373 -30.34 1.63 -7.17
CA THR A 373 -31.71 2.01 -6.77
C THR A 373 -32.68 2.10 -7.93
N ASP A 374 -32.18 1.96 -9.15
CA ASP A 374 -32.96 2.26 -10.34
C ASP A 374 -33.62 0.97 -10.85
N GLU A 375 -34.77 1.12 -11.52
CA GLU A 375 -35.49 -0.01 -12.11
C GLU A 375 -34.77 -0.55 -13.36
N ARG A 376 -34.00 0.31 -14.02
CA ARG A 376 -33.22 0.02 -15.21
C ARG A 376 -31.92 0.81 -15.18
N VAL A 377 -30.95 0.34 -15.94
CA VAL A 377 -29.71 1.06 -16.20
C VAL A 377 -30.03 2.40 -16.84
N THR A 378 -29.61 3.48 -16.18
CA THR A 378 -29.65 4.82 -16.71
C THR A 378 -28.26 5.19 -17.24
N PRO A 379 -28.16 5.72 -18.46
CA PRO A 379 -26.88 6.19 -18.98
C PRO A 379 -26.39 7.34 -18.09
N THR A 380 -25.19 7.21 -17.54
CA THR A 380 -24.58 8.24 -16.71
C THR A 380 -23.96 9.29 -17.62
N ILE A 381 -24.64 10.43 -17.78
CA ILE A 381 -24.21 11.55 -18.62
C ILE A 381 -23.66 12.66 -17.72
N PRO A 382 -22.63 13.43 -18.12
CA PRO A 382 -22.16 14.59 -17.38
C PRO A 382 -23.29 15.61 -17.18
N GLU A 383 -23.26 16.32 -16.06
CA GLU A 383 -24.24 17.38 -15.80
C GLU A 383 -24.17 18.48 -16.85
N GLU A 384 -25.25 19.25 -16.97
CA GLU A 384 -25.37 20.32 -17.97
C GLU A 384 -24.23 21.35 -17.88
N ALA A 385 -23.76 21.66 -16.68
CA ALA A 385 -22.64 22.57 -16.46
C ALA A 385 -21.33 22.02 -17.05
N ASP A 386 -21.06 20.72 -16.88
CA ASP A 386 -19.87 20.06 -17.41
C ASP A 386 -19.94 19.95 -18.94
N ARG A 387 -21.14 19.71 -19.50
CA ARG A 387 -21.38 19.70 -20.95
C ARG A 387 -21.19 21.09 -21.57
N LYS A 388 -21.71 22.14 -20.94
CA LYS A 388 -21.49 23.54 -21.34
C LYS A 388 -20.01 23.89 -21.32
N ALA A 389 -19.28 23.48 -20.28
CA ALA A 389 -17.84 23.65 -20.22
C ALA A 389 -17.10 22.90 -21.35
N ALA A 390 -17.53 21.68 -21.68
CA ALA A 390 -16.97 20.89 -22.77
C ALA A 390 -17.18 21.54 -24.15
N LEU A 391 -18.39 22.05 -24.39
CA LEU A 391 -18.74 22.83 -25.58
C LEU A 391 -17.91 24.11 -25.67
N LEU A 392 -17.79 24.86 -24.56
CA LEU A 392 -17.00 26.09 -24.50
C LEU A 392 -15.53 25.86 -24.88
N LEU A 393 -14.93 24.75 -24.43
CA LEU A 393 -13.57 24.38 -24.82
C LEU A 393 -13.46 24.00 -26.30
N ALA A 394 -14.46 23.33 -26.86
CA ALA A 394 -14.52 23.02 -28.29
C ALA A 394 -14.62 24.29 -29.14
N ASP A 395 -15.50 25.19 -28.72
CA ASP A 395 -15.69 26.51 -29.32
C ASP A 395 -14.40 27.34 -29.30
N LEU A 396 -13.68 27.32 -28.17
CA LEU A 396 -12.42 28.05 -28.03
C LEU A 396 -11.39 27.62 -29.08
N GLU A 397 -11.22 26.30 -29.28
CA GLU A 397 -10.30 25.74 -30.28
C GLU A 397 -10.77 26.04 -31.71
N SER A 398 -12.07 25.94 -31.99
CA SER A 398 -12.60 26.24 -33.34
C SER A 398 -12.48 27.72 -33.75
N LYS A 399 -12.45 28.64 -32.77
CA LYS A 399 -12.43 30.09 -33.01
C LYS A 399 -11.03 30.70 -32.97
N ASN A 400 -10.03 29.97 -32.49
CA ASN A 400 -8.67 30.49 -32.29
C ASN A 400 -7.63 29.49 -32.82
N ASP A 401 -7.00 29.82 -33.94
CA ASP A 401 -6.00 28.95 -34.58
C ASP A 401 -4.75 28.72 -33.71
N ASN A 402 -4.50 29.59 -32.73
CA ASN A 402 -3.35 29.50 -31.81
C ASN A 402 -3.65 28.71 -30.52
N ILE A 403 -4.83 28.11 -30.40
CA ILE A 403 -5.22 27.28 -29.24
C ILE A 403 -5.66 25.92 -29.75
N TYR A 404 -4.99 24.86 -29.33
CA TYR A 404 -5.32 23.50 -29.77
C TYR A 404 -5.09 22.46 -28.68
N PHE A 405 -5.84 21.37 -28.73
CA PHE A 405 -5.63 20.24 -27.82
C PHE A 405 -4.51 19.33 -28.32
N SER A 406 -3.48 19.11 -27.49
CA SER A 406 -2.41 18.17 -27.82
C SER A 406 -2.64 16.82 -27.16
N THR A 407 -2.83 15.78 -27.97
CA THR A 407 -2.90 14.38 -27.51
C THR A 407 -1.58 13.93 -26.87
N LYS A 408 -0.43 14.37 -27.40
CA LYS A 408 0.91 14.10 -26.87
C LYS A 408 1.09 14.63 -25.46
N TYR A 409 0.70 15.88 -25.21
CA TYR A 409 0.85 16.50 -23.90
C TYR A 409 -0.36 16.28 -22.98
N ARG A 410 -1.46 15.73 -23.52
CA ARG A 410 -2.76 15.52 -22.86
C ARG A 410 -3.27 16.80 -22.19
N GLY A 411 -3.26 17.90 -22.94
CA GLY A 411 -3.61 19.22 -22.43
C GLY A 411 -3.80 20.24 -23.54
N LEU A 412 -4.30 21.42 -23.16
CA LEU A 412 -4.51 22.53 -24.08
C LEU A 412 -3.19 23.29 -24.27
N VAL A 413 -2.72 23.36 -25.50
CA VAL A 413 -1.52 24.12 -25.89
C VAL A 413 -1.96 25.44 -26.49
N ILE A 414 -1.32 26.52 -26.08
CA ILE A 414 -1.62 27.89 -26.53
C ILE A 414 -0.32 28.53 -27.00
N ASP A 415 -0.32 29.00 -28.24
CA ASP A 415 0.77 29.78 -28.81
C ASP A 415 0.48 31.27 -28.61
N GLY A 416 1.17 31.89 -27.66
CA GLY A 416 1.00 33.30 -27.33
C GLY A 416 1.62 34.23 -28.37
N THR A 417 1.10 35.46 -28.45
CA THR A 417 1.64 36.54 -29.30
C THR A 417 3.10 36.92 -29.04
N THR A 418 3.67 36.55 -27.88
CA THR A 418 5.12 36.72 -27.59
C THR A 418 6.00 35.56 -28.05
N GLU A 419 5.44 34.62 -28.82
CA GLU A 419 6.06 33.33 -29.19
C GLU A 419 6.28 32.40 -27.98
N THR A 420 5.66 32.71 -26.84
CA THR A 420 5.68 31.84 -25.67
C THR A 420 4.60 30.78 -25.83
N GLN A 421 4.97 29.51 -25.67
CA GLN A 421 4.01 28.42 -25.63
C GLN A 421 3.57 28.17 -24.19
N TYR A 422 2.27 28.02 -24.00
CA TYR A 422 1.65 27.67 -22.73
C TYR A 422 0.98 26.30 -22.82
N LEU A 423 1.01 25.55 -21.72
CA LEU A 423 0.35 24.26 -21.57
C LEU A 423 -0.51 24.27 -20.32
N ILE A 424 -1.80 24.08 -20.53
CA ILE A 424 -2.78 23.89 -19.45
C ILE A 424 -3.08 22.40 -19.35
N LYS A 425 -2.79 21.82 -18.18
CA LYS A 425 -3.22 20.46 -17.83
C LYS A 425 -4.22 20.50 -16.70
N VAL A 426 -5.25 19.68 -16.80
CA VAL A 426 -6.24 19.55 -15.73
C VAL A 426 -5.71 18.59 -14.68
N ASN A 427 -5.70 19.06 -13.43
CA ASN A 427 -5.25 18.25 -12.31
C ASN A 427 -6.35 17.28 -11.93
N SER A 428 -6.01 16.01 -11.67
CA SER A 428 -6.97 15.14 -11.01
C SER A 428 -7.24 15.68 -9.59
N PRO A 429 -8.50 15.80 -9.15
CA PRO A 429 -8.90 16.39 -7.86
C PRO A 429 -8.32 15.64 -6.65
N HIS A 430 -7.66 14.51 -6.85
CA HIS A 430 -7.10 13.66 -5.80
C HIS A 430 -5.57 13.59 -5.80
N GLN A 431 -4.89 14.11 -6.82
CA GLN A 431 -3.42 14.03 -6.93
C GLN A 431 -2.68 15.18 -6.25
N PHE A 432 -3.33 16.33 -6.01
CA PHE A 432 -2.65 17.51 -5.48
C PHE A 432 -3.32 18.06 -4.22
N ARG A 433 -2.50 18.44 -3.23
CA ARG A 433 -2.93 19.21 -2.04
C ARG A 433 -3.26 20.67 -2.35
N HIS A 434 -3.13 21.07 -3.61
CA HIS A 434 -3.45 22.41 -4.07
C HIS A 434 -4.91 22.43 -4.49
N ASN A 435 -5.67 23.44 -4.05
CA ASN A 435 -7.07 23.65 -4.43
C ASN A 435 -7.23 24.01 -5.92
N ASP A 436 -6.14 24.03 -6.68
CA ASP A 436 -6.09 24.49 -8.06
C ASP A 436 -6.46 23.33 -9.01
N LYS A 437 -7.55 23.50 -9.74
CA LYS A 437 -8.15 22.47 -10.61
C LYS A 437 -7.31 22.16 -11.87
N TYR A 438 -6.37 23.03 -12.21
CA TYR A 438 -5.47 22.89 -13.36
C TYR A 438 -4.05 23.38 -13.01
N SER A 439 -3.07 23.02 -13.83
CA SER A 439 -1.70 23.52 -13.79
C SER A 439 -1.38 24.24 -15.10
N LEU A 440 -0.73 25.40 -15.00
CA LEU A 440 -0.21 26.15 -16.13
C LEU A 440 1.32 25.99 -16.17
N SER A 441 1.85 25.69 -17.33
CA SER A 441 3.30 25.72 -17.61
C SER A 441 3.56 26.50 -18.87
N ALA A 442 4.77 27.04 -19.02
CA ALA A 442 5.19 27.78 -20.20
C ALA A 442 6.61 27.43 -20.63
N ARG A 443 6.90 27.65 -21.91
CA ARG A 443 8.24 27.58 -22.49
C ARG A 443 8.35 28.58 -23.62
N VAL A 444 9.58 29.03 -23.90
CA VAL A 444 9.86 29.96 -25.00
C VAL A 444 10.39 29.20 -26.20
N ASP A 445 11.29 28.24 -25.98
CA ASP A 445 11.78 27.35 -27.03
C ASP A 445 11.02 26.01 -26.99
N PRO A 446 10.58 25.45 -28.13
CA PRO A 446 9.99 24.11 -28.20
C PRO A 446 10.88 22.98 -27.67
N THR A 447 12.20 23.18 -27.62
CA THR A 447 13.17 22.22 -27.09
C THR A 447 13.33 22.31 -25.57
N ASP A 448 12.92 23.42 -24.96
CA ASP A 448 12.99 23.63 -23.52
C ASP A 448 11.99 22.75 -22.75
N MET A 449 12.34 22.43 -21.51
CA MET A 449 11.42 21.84 -20.56
C MET A 449 10.34 22.85 -20.14
N TRP A 450 9.12 22.35 -19.96
CA TRP A 450 7.99 23.15 -19.44
C TRP A 450 8.28 23.71 -18.04
N GLU A 451 8.28 25.03 -17.89
CA GLU A 451 8.43 25.70 -16.60
C GLU A 451 7.05 25.96 -15.97
N PRO A 452 6.81 25.57 -14.70
CA PRO A 452 5.52 25.78 -14.06
C PRO A 452 5.26 27.25 -13.74
N ILE A 453 4.06 27.75 -14.07
CA ILE A 453 3.56 29.07 -13.70
C ILE A 453 2.48 28.89 -12.62
N CYS A 454 2.68 29.52 -11.46
CA CYS A 454 1.69 29.47 -10.40
C CYS A 454 0.46 30.30 -10.78
N THR A 455 -0.71 29.66 -10.86
CA THR A 455 -2.00 30.32 -11.06
C THR A 455 -2.88 30.03 -9.85
N HIS A 456 -3.02 30.99 -8.95
CA HIS A 456 -3.97 30.89 -7.85
C HIS A 456 -5.29 31.51 -8.27
N ALA A 457 -6.31 30.69 -8.48
CA ALA A 457 -7.66 31.17 -8.70
C ALA A 457 -8.18 31.86 -7.44
N SER A 458 -8.78 33.05 -7.59
CA SER A 458 -9.53 33.72 -6.53
C SER A 458 -10.71 32.86 -6.07
N GLU A 459 -11.25 33.11 -4.87
CA GLU A 459 -12.38 32.32 -4.35
C GLU A 459 -13.58 32.32 -5.31
N GLN A 460 -13.86 33.45 -5.96
CA GLN A 460 -14.93 33.58 -6.95
C GLN A 460 -14.70 32.67 -8.17
N LEU A 461 -13.46 32.62 -8.70
CA LEU A 461 -13.13 31.78 -9.85
C LEU A 461 -13.11 30.29 -9.50
N ARG A 462 -12.76 29.91 -8.26
CA ARG A 462 -12.68 28.51 -7.84
C ARG A 462 -14.01 27.76 -7.95
N HIS A 463 -15.12 28.47 -7.72
CA HIS A 463 -16.47 27.88 -7.75
C HIS A 463 -17.03 27.72 -9.17
N LEU A 464 -16.43 28.35 -10.18
CA LEU A 464 -16.86 28.20 -11.56
C LEU A 464 -16.59 26.79 -12.10
N PRO A 465 -17.37 26.34 -13.12
CA PRO A 465 -17.04 25.18 -13.93
C PRO A 465 -15.60 25.24 -14.45
N ILE A 466 -14.98 24.08 -14.63
CA ILE A 466 -13.56 24.01 -15.02
C ILE A 466 -13.30 24.62 -16.41
N GLY A 467 -14.26 24.51 -17.33
CA GLY A 467 -14.18 25.14 -18.65
C GLY A 467 -13.99 26.64 -18.56
N ASP A 468 -14.84 27.34 -17.80
CA ASP A 468 -14.78 28.80 -17.65
C ASP A 468 -13.43 29.28 -17.11
N GLN A 469 -12.87 28.55 -16.13
CA GLN A 469 -11.55 28.87 -15.56
C GLN A 469 -10.44 28.72 -16.60
N ILE A 470 -10.46 27.62 -17.37
CA ILE A 470 -9.45 27.32 -18.39
C ILE A 470 -9.55 28.31 -19.55
N VAL A 471 -10.76 28.59 -20.03
CA VAL A 471 -10.99 29.54 -21.12
C VAL A 471 -10.48 30.93 -20.76
N THR A 472 -10.72 31.38 -19.52
CA THR A 472 -10.22 32.68 -19.04
C THR A 472 -8.70 32.76 -19.13
N VAL A 473 -7.98 31.75 -18.63
CA VAL A 473 -6.52 31.71 -18.69
C VAL A 473 -6.02 31.55 -20.12
N ALA A 474 -6.68 30.71 -20.92
CA ALA A 474 -6.28 30.45 -22.30
C ALA A 474 -6.35 31.72 -23.17
N LEU A 475 -7.40 32.53 -23.01
CA LEU A 475 -7.54 33.81 -23.71
C LEU A 475 -6.49 34.85 -23.27
N VAL A 476 -6.14 34.87 -21.97
CA VAL A 476 -5.05 35.72 -21.46
C VAL A 476 -3.71 35.30 -22.06
N CYS A 477 -3.42 34.01 -22.12
CA CYS A 477 -2.19 33.47 -22.71
C CYS A 477 -2.13 33.63 -24.23
N SER A 478 -3.26 33.52 -24.93
CA SER A 478 -3.36 33.66 -26.38
C SER A 478 -2.91 35.04 -26.84
N ASN A 479 -3.35 36.10 -26.14
CA ASN A 479 -2.92 37.48 -26.40
C ASN A 479 -2.06 38.02 -25.25
N ASP A 480 -1.05 37.24 -24.87
CA ASP A 480 -0.14 37.51 -23.76
C ASP A 480 0.57 38.88 -23.86
N LYS A 481 0.89 39.38 -25.05
CA LYS A 481 1.54 40.69 -25.24
C LYS A 481 0.69 41.86 -24.73
N HIS A 482 -0.63 41.76 -24.82
CA HIS A 482 -1.55 42.80 -24.34
C HIS A 482 -2.09 42.47 -22.94
N ASN A 483 -2.22 41.19 -22.61
CA ASN A 483 -2.89 40.73 -21.40
C ASN A 483 -1.94 40.28 -20.28
N TYR A 484 -0.62 40.35 -20.45
CA TYR A 484 0.34 39.85 -19.46
C TYR A 484 0.14 40.44 -18.06
N LYS A 485 -0.33 41.70 -17.94
CA LYS A 485 -0.59 42.36 -16.65
C LYS A 485 -1.80 41.77 -15.91
N ALA A 486 -2.69 41.02 -16.59
CA ALA A 486 -3.87 40.41 -15.98
C ALA A 486 -3.53 39.29 -15.00
N ILE A 487 -2.43 38.55 -15.23
CA ILE A 487 -1.93 37.51 -14.33
C ILE A 487 -0.47 37.81 -13.99
N ARG A 488 -0.22 38.28 -12.75
CA ARG A 488 1.10 38.69 -12.27
C ARG A 488 2.21 37.67 -12.55
N THR A 489 1.93 36.39 -12.36
CA THR A 489 2.94 35.32 -12.55
C THR A 489 3.26 35.06 -14.02
N ILE A 490 2.36 35.38 -14.95
CA ILE A 490 2.64 35.38 -16.39
C ILE A 490 3.51 36.60 -16.74
N HIS A 491 3.19 37.79 -16.22
CA HIS A 491 4.05 38.96 -16.36
C HIS A 491 5.48 38.70 -15.86
N GLU A 492 5.63 38.17 -14.64
CA GLU A 492 6.94 37.82 -14.07
C GLU A 492 7.69 36.81 -14.95
N PHE A 493 6.99 35.83 -15.51
CA PHE A 493 7.59 34.85 -16.43
C PHE A 493 8.09 35.52 -17.71
N LEU A 494 7.25 36.32 -18.37
CA LEU A 494 7.57 36.99 -19.64
C LEU A 494 8.67 38.03 -19.46
N SER A 495 8.63 38.85 -18.41
CA SER A 495 9.70 39.80 -18.10
C SER A 495 11.03 39.11 -17.80
N ARG A 496 11.00 37.99 -17.06
CA ARG A 496 12.22 37.19 -16.79
C ARG A 496 12.80 36.58 -18.06
N LYS A 497 11.97 36.30 -19.06
CA LYS A 497 12.38 35.79 -20.37
C LYS A 497 12.59 36.90 -21.41
N ASN A 498 12.60 38.17 -21.00
CA ASN A 498 12.77 39.35 -21.86
C ASN A 498 11.77 39.43 -23.03
N LYS A 499 10.54 38.97 -22.82
CA LYS A 499 9.46 38.98 -23.83
C LYS A 499 8.56 40.22 -23.74
N VAL A 500 8.61 40.96 -22.62
CA VAL A 500 7.88 42.22 -22.41
C VAL A 500 8.74 43.19 -21.60
N ASP A 501 8.58 44.49 -21.85
CA ASP A 501 9.32 45.54 -21.15
C ASP A 501 8.90 45.64 -19.67
N PHE A 502 9.88 45.82 -18.80
CA PHE A 502 9.65 46.01 -17.36
C PHE A 502 9.34 47.50 -17.09
N GLU A 503 8.08 47.90 -17.23
CA GLU A 503 7.65 49.27 -16.89
C GLU A 503 7.65 49.48 -15.37
N ILE A 504 8.67 50.15 -14.85
CA ILE A 504 8.65 50.74 -13.51
C ILE A 504 7.75 51.99 -13.62
N SER A 505 6.50 51.91 -13.17
CA SER A 505 5.70 53.13 -13.00
C SER A 505 6.28 53.93 -11.83
N LEU A 506 7.01 55.00 -12.15
CA LEU A 506 7.45 56.01 -11.21
C LEU A 506 6.27 56.93 -10.93
N ASP A 507 5.43 56.55 -9.96
CA ASP A 507 4.47 57.49 -9.36
C ASP A 507 5.17 58.23 -8.21
N PRO A 508 5.44 59.54 -8.32
CA PRO A 508 6.24 60.28 -7.34
C PRO A 508 5.52 60.54 -6.00
N GLU A 509 4.20 60.34 -5.91
CA GLU A 509 3.43 60.67 -4.69
C GLU A 509 3.04 59.45 -3.83
N ASN A 510 3.21 58.23 -4.33
CA ASN A 510 3.07 57.01 -3.55
C ASN A 510 4.21 56.05 -3.89
N PRO A 511 5.26 55.92 -3.06
CA PRO A 511 6.31 54.96 -3.34
C PRO A 511 5.68 53.56 -3.29
N PRO A 512 5.69 52.77 -4.39
CA PRO A 512 5.35 51.37 -4.28
C PRO A 512 6.34 50.75 -3.30
N PHE A 513 5.81 50.04 -2.30
CA PHE A 513 6.55 49.33 -1.26
C PHE A 513 7.83 48.73 -1.86
N GLN A 514 8.97 49.31 -1.47
CA GLN A 514 10.30 49.10 -2.03
C GLN A 514 10.53 47.65 -2.53
N VAL A 515 10.27 47.41 -3.81
CA VAL A 515 10.88 46.29 -4.53
C VAL A 515 12.30 46.75 -4.81
N ARG A 516 13.17 46.58 -3.81
CA ARG A 516 14.60 46.56 -4.02
C ARG A 516 14.83 45.69 -5.25
N HIS A 517 15.46 46.24 -6.28
CA HIS A 517 16.13 45.47 -7.32
C HIS A 517 17.09 44.49 -6.65
N ARG A 518 16.58 43.31 -6.29
CA ARG A 518 17.40 42.13 -6.23
C ARG A 518 17.70 41.83 -7.68
N ARG A 519 18.90 42.28 -8.11
CA ARG A 519 19.77 41.34 -8.81
C ARG A 519 19.56 40.00 -8.12
N PHE A 520 19.05 39.02 -8.85
CA PHE A 520 18.91 37.64 -8.38
C PHE A 520 20.33 37.12 -8.14
N ASP A 521 20.98 37.61 -7.09
CA ASP A 521 22.14 36.99 -6.51
C ASP A 521 21.61 35.68 -5.97
N ALA A 522 21.81 34.60 -6.74
CA ALA A 522 21.59 33.24 -6.26
C ALA A 522 22.21 33.06 -4.87
N HIS A 523 23.31 33.77 -4.58
CA HIS A 523 23.94 33.88 -3.27
C HIS A 523 23.13 34.59 -2.17
N ALA A 524 22.24 35.53 -2.48
CA ALA A 524 21.39 36.22 -1.49
C ALA A 524 20.14 35.41 -1.16
N GLU A 525 19.55 34.74 -2.15
CA GLU A 525 18.46 33.78 -1.98
C GLU A 525 18.95 32.51 -1.25
N GLN A 526 20.18 32.07 -1.58
CA GLN A 526 20.89 31.01 -0.86
C GLN A 526 21.28 31.45 0.54
N ARG A 527 21.75 32.69 0.75
CA ARG A 527 21.96 33.24 2.11
C ARG A 527 20.68 33.40 2.90
N ARG A 528 19.52 33.67 2.28
CA ARG A 528 18.21 33.73 2.95
C ARG A 528 17.64 32.35 3.25
N ARG A 529 17.85 31.38 2.35
CA ARG A 529 17.59 29.96 2.62
C ARG A 529 18.52 29.45 3.71
N GLU A 530 19.79 29.82 3.70
CA GLU A 530 20.77 29.52 4.74
C GLU A 530 20.48 30.28 6.03
N MET A 531 19.94 31.50 6.02
CA MET A 531 19.52 32.24 7.23
C MET A 531 18.17 31.78 7.78
N ARG A 532 17.28 31.20 6.97
CA ARG A 532 16.05 30.52 7.45
C ARG A 532 16.32 29.09 7.89
N MET A 533 17.27 28.43 7.23
CA MET A 533 17.74 27.10 7.59
C MET A 533 18.83 27.16 8.65
N ASN A 534 19.49 28.28 8.93
CA ASN A 534 20.55 28.38 9.94
C ASN A 534 19.97 28.23 11.33
N PRO A 535 18.91 28.92 11.76
CA PRO A 535 18.30 28.69 13.07
C PRO A 535 17.79 27.25 13.21
N LEU A 536 17.39 26.60 12.12
CA LEU A 536 16.95 25.19 12.09
C LEU A 536 18.12 24.19 12.04
N ARG A 537 19.20 24.51 11.35
CA ARG A 537 20.46 23.75 11.26
C ARG A 537 21.33 23.98 12.49
N GLN A 538 21.20 25.12 13.13
CA GLN A 538 21.80 25.55 14.39
C GLN A 538 20.96 25.02 15.54
N ARG A 539 19.63 24.91 15.45
CA ARG A 539 18.86 24.03 16.33
C ARG A 539 19.18 22.56 16.11
N GLN A 540 19.35 22.09 14.88
CA GLN A 540 19.74 20.70 14.62
C GLN A 540 21.20 20.43 15.00
N ARG A 541 22.09 21.43 14.90
CA ARG A 541 23.47 21.39 15.41
C ARG A 541 23.46 21.48 16.91
N GLU A 542 22.76 22.41 17.56
CA GLU A 542 22.59 22.46 19.01
C GLU A 542 21.89 21.22 19.54
N ILE A 543 20.93 20.61 18.82
CA ILE A 543 20.32 19.33 19.20
C ILE A 543 21.32 18.20 18.98
N ARG A 544 22.13 18.21 17.90
CA ARG A 544 23.22 17.26 17.67
C ARG A 544 24.41 17.45 18.57
N GLU A 545 24.71 18.66 19.00
CA GLU A 545 25.83 19.11 19.82
C GLU A 545 25.43 18.97 21.28
N ARG A 546 24.16 19.15 21.63
CA ARG A 546 23.59 18.75 22.92
C ARG A 546 23.46 17.23 22.99
N TRP A 547 23.06 16.54 21.90
CA TRP A 547 23.19 15.08 21.80
C TRP A 547 24.66 14.65 21.84
N GLN A 548 25.58 15.35 21.18
CA GLN A 548 27.01 15.01 21.16
C GLN A 548 27.68 15.41 22.47
N GLN A 549 27.20 16.40 23.22
CA GLN A 549 27.67 16.80 24.55
C GLN A 549 27.04 15.94 25.66
N GLU A 550 25.81 15.46 25.49
CA GLU A 550 25.21 14.40 26.31
C GLU A 550 25.94 13.07 26.05
N VAL A 551 26.20 12.74 24.79
CA VAL A 551 27.04 11.60 24.40
C VAL A 551 28.50 11.81 24.80
N HIS A 552 29.06 13.03 24.79
CA HIS A 552 30.45 13.31 25.22
C HIS A 552 30.60 13.36 26.74
N ARG A 553 29.59 13.79 27.50
CA ARG A 553 29.60 13.65 28.98
C ARG A 553 29.52 12.19 29.41
N ASP A 554 28.91 11.33 28.58
CA ASP A 554 28.88 9.88 28.78
C ASP A 554 30.10 9.16 28.15
N LEU A 555 31.02 9.88 27.46
CA LEU A 555 32.23 9.32 26.83
C LEU A 555 33.50 9.40 27.70
N ASP A 556 33.47 10.06 28.86
CA ASP A 556 34.62 10.13 29.78
C ASP A 556 34.78 8.88 30.68
N PHE A 557 33.89 7.88 30.54
CA PHE A 557 34.05 6.57 31.17
C PHE A 557 34.11 5.47 30.10
N GLY A 558 35.32 5.14 29.63
CA GLY A 558 35.68 3.86 29.02
C GLY A 558 34.93 3.45 27.74
N GLU A 559 35.59 3.65 26.59
CA GLU A 559 35.30 3.08 25.26
C GLU A 559 34.00 2.25 25.07
N ILE A 560 32.86 2.93 24.85
CA ILE A 560 31.67 2.30 24.29
C ILE A 560 31.70 2.44 22.76
N ARG A 561 32.10 1.38 22.06
CA ARG A 561 31.81 1.25 20.61
C ARG A 561 30.29 1.08 20.46
N PHE A 562 29.64 1.91 19.65
CA PHE A 562 28.24 1.74 19.28
C PHE A 562 28.05 0.39 18.57
N GLU A 563 27.59 -0.62 19.30
CA GLU A 563 27.18 -1.89 18.72
C GLU A 563 25.93 -1.67 17.87
N GLN A 564 26.03 -1.97 16.58
CA GLN A 564 24.89 -1.98 15.66
C GLN A 564 23.78 -2.85 16.27
N ASN A 565 22.52 -2.41 16.23
CA ASN A 565 21.40 -3.25 16.67
C ASN A 565 21.26 -4.45 15.73
N HIS A 566 21.61 -5.65 16.19
CA HIS A 566 21.49 -6.88 15.41
C HIS A 566 20.02 -7.33 15.34
N ASN A 567 19.64 -7.97 14.23
CA ASN A 567 18.33 -8.61 14.11
C ASN A 567 18.28 -9.86 15.01
N PHE A 568 17.07 -10.29 15.40
CA PHE A 568 16.87 -11.52 16.17
C PHE A 568 16.35 -12.65 15.26
N PRO A 569 16.83 -13.90 15.38
CA PRO A 569 17.94 -14.33 16.23
C PRO A 569 19.26 -13.71 15.75
N ILE A 570 20.18 -13.49 16.68
CA ILE A 570 21.54 -13.08 16.32
C ILE A 570 22.17 -14.28 15.58
N ASP A 571 22.49 -14.12 14.31
CA ASP A 571 23.11 -15.18 13.53
C ASP A 571 24.56 -15.41 13.98
N ASP A 572 25.15 -16.55 13.61
CA ASP A 572 26.53 -16.87 14.00
C ASP A 572 27.53 -15.82 13.49
N ASN A 573 27.22 -15.17 12.36
CA ASN A 573 27.99 -14.02 11.85
C ASN A 573 27.91 -12.80 12.78
N GLY A 574 26.77 -12.55 13.43
CA GLY A 574 26.55 -11.48 14.40
C GLY A 574 26.97 -11.82 15.83
N ILE A 575 27.16 -13.10 16.15
CA ILE A 575 27.71 -13.56 17.43
C ILE A 575 29.22 -13.31 17.49
N GLY A 576 29.92 -13.50 16.37
CA GLY A 576 31.37 -13.34 16.26
C GLY A 576 32.13 -14.63 16.58
N ALA A 577 33.44 -14.65 16.26
CA ALA A 577 34.30 -15.81 16.45
C ALA A 577 34.71 -16.01 17.92
N ASP A 578 35.21 -17.21 18.23
CA ASP A 578 35.77 -17.57 19.54
C ASP A 578 36.81 -16.54 20.03
N GLY A 579 36.80 -16.27 21.34
CA GLY A 579 37.61 -15.21 21.97
C GLY A 579 37.09 -13.77 21.81
N ASN A 580 35.98 -13.54 21.09
CA ASN A 580 35.33 -12.24 21.07
C ASN A 580 34.61 -11.97 22.40
N ARG A 581 34.95 -10.87 23.07
CA ARG A 581 34.32 -10.42 24.34
C ARG A 581 32.79 -10.31 24.30
N ASN A 582 32.18 -10.25 23.11
CA ASN A 582 30.74 -10.15 22.92
C ASN A 582 30.05 -11.48 22.56
N ARG A 583 30.80 -12.55 22.34
CA ARG A 583 30.28 -13.84 21.85
C ARG A 583 29.35 -14.50 22.85
N ILE A 584 29.83 -14.73 24.08
CA ILE A 584 29.05 -15.33 25.17
C ILE A 584 27.77 -14.53 25.46
N PRO A 585 27.83 -13.18 25.62
CA PRO A 585 26.61 -12.39 25.78
C PRO A 585 25.60 -12.55 24.65
N ASN A 586 26.04 -12.57 23.39
CA ASN A 586 25.15 -12.67 22.23
C ASN A 586 24.51 -14.07 22.10
N LEU A 587 25.29 -15.15 22.36
CA LEU A 587 24.78 -16.52 22.43
C LEU A 587 23.68 -16.65 23.50
N LEU A 588 23.92 -16.08 24.67
CA LEU A 588 22.98 -16.15 25.78
C LEU A 588 21.74 -15.29 25.57
N ILE A 589 21.84 -14.15 24.89
CA ILE A 589 20.67 -13.35 24.51
C ILE A 589 19.71 -14.18 23.64
N ASN A 590 20.24 -14.91 22.66
CA ASN A 590 19.43 -15.80 21.83
C ASN A 590 18.79 -16.92 22.65
N ALA A 591 19.61 -17.67 23.39
CA ALA A 591 19.15 -18.80 24.19
C ALA A 591 18.10 -18.38 25.24
N LEU A 592 18.32 -17.31 26.00
CA LEU A 592 17.42 -16.84 27.07
C LEU A 592 16.09 -16.26 26.56
N VAL A 593 16.06 -15.78 25.32
CA VAL A 593 14.79 -15.40 24.66
C VAL A 593 13.98 -16.66 24.37
N GLY A 594 14.60 -17.75 23.89
CA GLY A 594 13.94 -19.03 23.62
C GLY A 594 13.55 -19.80 24.88
N LEU A 595 14.52 -20.10 25.75
CA LEU A 595 14.37 -20.97 26.92
C LEU A 595 13.29 -20.49 27.89
N HIS A 596 13.19 -19.18 28.11
CA HIS A 596 12.20 -18.61 29.00
C HIS A 596 10.79 -18.59 28.39
N ALA A 597 10.69 -18.47 27.08
CA ALA A 597 9.42 -18.30 26.39
C ALA A 597 8.78 -19.62 25.95
N ALA A 598 9.53 -20.72 25.94
CA ALA A 598 9.02 -22.06 25.66
C ALA A 598 8.04 -22.57 26.74
N PRO A 599 7.01 -23.34 26.39
CA PRO A 599 6.05 -23.95 27.34
C PRO A 599 6.64 -25.18 28.05
N ILE A 600 5.99 -25.64 29.12
CA ILE A 600 6.32 -26.94 29.74
C ILE A 600 6.09 -28.05 28.71
N GLY A 601 7.01 -29.02 28.64
CA GLY A 601 7.04 -30.08 27.63
C GLY A 601 7.77 -29.71 26.33
N ALA A 602 8.22 -28.45 26.18
CA ALA A 602 9.01 -28.05 25.01
C ALA A 602 10.35 -28.79 24.97
N MET A 603 10.77 -29.15 23.76
CA MET A 603 12.04 -29.82 23.50
C MET A 603 13.03 -28.87 22.85
N ALA A 604 14.30 -29.01 23.21
CA ALA A 604 15.42 -28.26 22.65
C ALA A 604 16.60 -29.20 22.45
N ARG A 605 17.38 -28.99 21.38
CA ARG A 605 18.65 -29.68 21.18
C ARG A 605 19.76 -28.84 21.79
N PHE A 606 20.53 -29.45 22.68
CA PHE A 606 21.67 -28.83 23.33
C PHE A 606 22.97 -29.47 22.83
N PRO A 607 24.04 -28.68 22.67
CA PRO A 607 25.36 -29.23 22.36
C PRO A 607 25.88 -30.09 23.52
N ARG A 608 26.50 -31.23 23.18
CA ARG A 608 27.20 -32.15 24.09
C ARG A 608 28.67 -31.83 24.22
N ILE A 609 29.30 -31.52 23.09
CA ILE A 609 30.71 -31.14 22.99
C ILE A 609 30.84 -29.83 22.20
N PRO A 610 31.98 -29.14 22.30
CA PRO A 610 32.28 -27.98 21.45
C PRO A 610 32.18 -28.32 19.96
N GLY A 611 31.68 -27.38 19.15
CA GLY A 611 31.28 -27.59 17.76
C GLY A 611 29.84 -28.11 17.58
N GLY A 612 29.11 -28.30 18.68
CA GLY A 612 27.69 -28.68 18.65
C GLY A 612 26.75 -27.47 18.46
N ILE A 613 25.58 -27.72 17.88
CA ILE A 613 24.57 -26.69 17.63
C ILE A 613 23.49 -26.72 18.71
N PHE A 614 23.19 -25.57 19.32
CA PHE A 614 21.98 -25.37 20.12
C PHE A 614 20.81 -25.02 19.20
N ARG A 615 19.70 -25.75 19.32
CA ARG A 615 18.49 -25.53 18.51
C ARG A 615 17.23 -25.50 19.35
N LEU A 616 16.53 -24.38 19.29
CA LEU A 616 15.20 -24.20 19.89
C LEU A 616 14.38 -23.25 19.01
N LEU A 617 13.31 -23.77 18.40
CA LEU A 617 12.46 -23.05 17.44
C LEU A 617 13.27 -22.53 16.23
N THR A 618 13.34 -21.22 16.03
CA THR A 618 14.11 -20.56 14.97
C THR A 618 15.53 -20.17 15.42
N ILE A 619 15.90 -20.48 16.67
CA ILE A 619 17.24 -20.16 17.19
C ILE A 619 18.12 -21.36 16.91
N GLU A 620 19.19 -21.12 16.18
CA GLU A 620 20.19 -22.11 15.81
C GLU A 620 21.54 -21.42 15.92
N ASN A 621 22.39 -21.86 16.86
CA ASN A 621 23.70 -21.27 17.09
C ASN A 621 24.74 -22.35 17.43
N GLU A 622 25.93 -22.21 16.87
CA GLU A 622 27.07 -23.09 17.14
C GLU A 622 27.85 -22.67 18.40
N TYR A 623 28.08 -23.62 19.29
CA TYR A 623 28.82 -23.44 20.55
C TYR A 623 30.23 -24.00 20.38
N GLN A 624 31.25 -23.14 20.44
CA GLN A 624 32.61 -23.43 19.97
C GLN A 624 33.59 -23.78 21.10
N SER A 625 33.26 -23.44 22.36
CA SER A 625 34.10 -23.73 23.52
C SER A 625 33.37 -24.52 24.60
N GLU A 626 34.11 -25.24 25.45
CA GLU A 626 33.54 -26.00 26.57
C GLU A 626 32.85 -25.08 27.59
N GLN A 627 33.42 -23.89 27.80
CA GLN A 627 32.84 -22.84 28.64
C GLN A 627 31.47 -22.37 28.12
N GLU A 628 31.31 -22.18 26.80
CA GLU A 628 30.02 -21.81 26.21
C GLU A 628 28.93 -22.86 26.44
N VAL A 629 29.28 -24.14 26.28
CA VAL A 629 28.38 -25.28 26.47
C VAL A 629 27.96 -25.41 27.93
N GLU A 630 28.91 -25.27 28.87
CA GLU A 630 28.66 -25.34 30.30
C GLU A 630 27.75 -24.20 30.78
N ILE A 631 28.01 -22.95 30.35
CA ILE A 631 27.21 -21.78 30.70
C ILE A 631 25.77 -21.94 30.20
N LEU A 632 25.57 -22.39 28.96
CA LEU A 632 24.24 -22.64 28.40
C LEU A 632 23.47 -23.70 29.21
N ARG A 633 24.12 -24.81 29.57
CA ARG A 633 23.50 -25.91 30.35
C ARG A 633 23.11 -25.45 31.75
N ASN A 634 24.01 -24.77 32.45
CA ASN A 634 23.75 -24.24 33.79
C ASN A 634 22.60 -23.23 33.79
N ILE A 635 22.55 -22.37 32.77
CA ILE A 635 21.44 -21.43 32.59
C ILE A 635 20.13 -22.16 32.27
N ALA A 636 20.15 -23.18 31.41
CA ALA A 636 18.95 -23.95 31.07
C ALA A 636 18.37 -24.71 32.28
N GLN A 637 19.21 -25.33 33.12
CA GLN A 637 18.77 -25.98 34.36
C GLN A 637 18.12 -25.00 35.33
N ASN A 638 18.71 -23.80 35.49
CA ASN A 638 18.12 -22.71 36.26
C ASN A 638 16.80 -22.21 35.67
N HIS A 639 16.58 -22.42 34.38
CA HIS A 639 15.35 -22.11 33.63
C HIS A 639 14.35 -23.26 33.52
N GLY A 640 14.54 -24.33 34.30
CA GLY A 640 13.58 -25.43 34.43
C GLY A 640 13.64 -26.44 33.29
N TRP A 641 14.78 -26.53 32.60
CA TRP A 641 15.05 -27.55 31.60
C TRP A 641 15.88 -28.70 32.19
N SER A 642 15.58 -29.93 31.79
CA SER A 642 16.33 -31.13 32.16
C SER A 642 16.68 -31.96 30.93
N PHE A 643 17.75 -32.74 31.06
CA PHE A 643 18.17 -33.68 30.03
C PHE A 643 17.25 -34.92 30.03
N SER A 644 16.81 -35.36 28.83
CA SER A 644 16.00 -36.57 28.67
C SER A 644 16.75 -37.62 27.86
N GLN A 645 17.13 -38.71 28.54
CA GLN A 645 17.79 -39.85 27.92
C GLN A 645 16.83 -40.65 27.01
N GLU A 646 15.57 -40.80 27.44
CA GLU A 646 14.52 -41.53 26.71
C GLU A 646 14.22 -40.90 25.35
N MET A 647 14.09 -39.57 25.28
CA MET A 647 13.80 -38.88 24.00
C MET A 647 15.01 -38.86 23.07
N THR A 648 16.23 -38.90 23.61
CA THR A 648 17.46 -38.90 22.79
C THR A 648 17.62 -40.23 22.03
N GLU A 649 17.07 -41.34 22.54
CA GLU A 649 17.10 -42.65 21.87
C GLU A 649 16.02 -42.81 20.78
N HIS A 650 14.94 -42.00 20.82
CA HIS A 650 13.79 -42.10 19.90
C HIS A 650 13.85 -41.11 18.72
N HIS A 651 14.81 -40.20 18.70
CA HIS A 651 14.99 -39.20 17.66
C HIS A 651 16.39 -39.30 17.05
N ASP A 652 16.52 -39.09 15.74
CA ASP A 652 17.83 -38.96 15.09
C ASP A 652 18.53 -37.68 15.60
N VAL A 653 19.41 -37.86 16.58
CA VAL A 653 20.21 -36.81 17.22
C VAL A 653 21.68 -37.06 16.88
N ASP A 654 22.37 -36.03 16.38
CA ASP A 654 23.80 -36.10 16.08
C ASP A 654 24.61 -36.46 17.34
N GLU A 655 25.75 -37.15 17.19
CA GLU A 655 26.61 -37.57 18.32
C GLU A 655 27.04 -36.41 19.25
N ASN A 656 26.98 -35.18 18.73
CA ASN A 656 27.36 -33.94 19.41
C ASN A 656 26.18 -33.20 20.05
N GLN A 657 24.98 -33.79 20.08
CA GLN A 657 23.75 -33.18 20.59
C GLN A 657 23.01 -34.07 21.59
N GLU A 658 22.21 -33.43 22.44
CA GLU A 658 21.37 -34.06 23.46
C GLU A 658 20.00 -33.37 23.50
N ILE A 659 18.93 -34.10 23.79
CA ILE A 659 17.58 -33.52 23.90
C ILE A 659 17.29 -33.13 25.35
N TRP A 660 16.85 -31.89 25.51
CA TRP A 660 16.42 -31.34 26.79
C TRP A 660 14.95 -30.95 26.73
N ILE A 661 14.24 -31.21 27.82
CA ILE A 661 12.80 -30.97 27.96
C ILE A 661 12.59 -29.91 29.04
N LYS A 662 11.60 -29.03 28.82
CA LYS A 662 11.19 -28.06 29.82
C LYS A 662 10.23 -28.69 30.82
N ASP A 663 10.70 -28.93 32.04
CA ASP A 663 9.90 -29.55 33.11
C ASP A 663 9.03 -28.54 33.85
N ARG A 664 9.52 -27.30 34.02
CA ARG A 664 8.85 -26.28 34.84
C ARG A 664 9.15 -24.86 34.37
N HIS A 665 8.22 -23.95 34.64
CA HIS A 665 8.45 -22.53 34.45
C HIS A 665 9.16 -21.92 35.67
N THR A 666 10.44 -21.60 35.53
CA THR A 666 11.16 -20.77 36.52
C THR A 666 11.40 -19.36 35.98
N ARG A 667 11.20 -18.35 36.84
CA ARG A 667 11.58 -16.97 36.53
C ARG A 667 13.10 -16.87 36.42
N LEU A 668 13.57 -15.93 35.59
CA LEU A 668 14.99 -15.64 35.45
C LEU A 668 15.59 -15.26 36.81
N ASN A 669 16.41 -16.15 37.37
CA ASN A 669 17.15 -15.91 38.58
C ASN A 669 18.36 -15.03 38.25
N ARG A 670 18.22 -13.73 38.50
CA ARG A 670 19.25 -12.73 38.19
C ARG A 670 20.54 -12.97 38.98
N GLU A 671 20.43 -13.44 40.22
CA GLU A 671 21.59 -13.72 41.08
C GLU A 671 22.37 -14.92 40.52
N ALA A 672 21.67 -15.99 40.10
CA ALA A 672 22.33 -17.12 39.45
C ALA A 672 22.98 -16.75 38.10
N LEU A 673 22.33 -15.89 37.29
CA LEU A 673 22.92 -15.40 36.05
C LEU A 673 24.18 -14.55 36.32
N PHE A 674 24.15 -13.74 37.38
CA PHE A 674 25.29 -12.96 37.84
C PHE A 674 26.45 -13.87 38.28
N ASP A 675 26.18 -14.83 39.17
CA ASP A 675 27.19 -15.74 39.71
C ASP A 675 27.85 -16.60 38.63
N ILE A 676 27.10 -17.04 37.61
CA ILE A 676 27.62 -17.84 36.49
C ILE A 676 28.49 -17.00 35.56
N LEU A 677 28.11 -15.75 35.29
CA LEU A 677 28.78 -14.93 34.27
C LEU A 677 29.94 -14.10 34.80
N THR A 678 29.96 -13.79 36.11
CA THR A 678 30.96 -12.88 36.68
C THR A 678 32.39 -13.44 36.61
N PRO A 679 32.66 -14.72 36.97
CA PRO A 679 34.01 -15.29 36.86
C PRO A 679 34.54 -15.29 35.42
N VAL A 680 33.66 -15.55 34.46
CA VAL A 680 33.98 -15.64 33.02
C VAL A 680 34.19 -14.25 32.42
N GLN A 681 33.39 -13.27 32.86
CA GLN A 681 33.58 -11.88 32.46
C GLN A 681 34.89 -11.31 33.03
N ASP A 682 35.25 -11.62 34.27
CA ASP A 682 36.50 -11.15 34.88
C ASP A 682 37.74 -11.70 34.15
N GLU A 683 37.61 -12.86 33.49
CA GLU A 683 38.65 -13.44 32.64
C GLU A 683 38.72 -12.79 31.23
N ILE A 684 37.56 -12.54 30.61
CA ILE A 684 37.46 -12.18 29.17
C ILE A 684 37.30 -10.67 28.93
N ASP A 685 36.61 -9.95 29.82
CA ASP A 685 36.31 -8.51 29.69
C ASP A 685 36.26 -7.81 31.07
N PRO A 686 37.37 -7.78 31.83
CA PRO A 686 37.41 -7.29 33.22
C PRO A 686 37.10 -5.79 33.36
N THR A 687 37.27 -5.01 32.29
CA THR A 687 37.01 -3.56 32.27
C THR A 687 35.70 -3.21 31.56
N GLY A 688 34.99 -4.21 31.05
CA GLY A 688 33.76 -4.06 30.28
C GLY A 688 32.51 -3.82 31.11
N ARG A 689 31.44 -3.39 30.44
CA ARG A 689 30.11 -3.31 31.04
C ARG A 689 29.63 -4.71 31.42
N GLN A 690 29.11 -4.85 32.63
CA GLN A 690 28.62 -6.13 33.15
C GLN A 690 27.68 -6.85 32.16
N TRP A 691 28.06 -8.08 31.78
CA TRP A 691 27.40 -8.88 30.75
C TRP A 691 25.96 -9.20 31.11
N TRP A 692 25.67 -9.50 32.38
CA TRP A 692 24.30 -9.79 32.83
C TRP A 692 23.33 -8.62 32.58
N THR A 693 23.74 -7.38 32.83
CA THR A 693 22.93 -6.17 32.61
C THR A 693 22.62 -6.00 31.13
N ARG A 694 23.64 -6.21 30.28
CA ARG A 694 23.51 -6.12 28.82
C ARG A 694 22.59 -7.20 28.26
N ILE A 695 22.78 -8.45 28.71
CA ILE A 695 21.95 -9.59 28.32
C ILE A 695 20.51 -9.31 28.73
N GLU A 696 20.27 -8.84 29.94
CA GLU A 696 18.93 -8.52 30.41
C GLU A 696 18.26 -7.41 29.59
N GLU A 697 18.93 -6.29 29.35
CA GLU A 697 18.41 -5.19 28.52
C GLU A 697 18.04 -5.66 27.11
N ARG A 698 18.89 -6.50 26.51
CA ARG A 698 18.67 -7.04 25.16
C ARG A 698 17.60 -8.11 25.11
N VAL A 699 17.57 -9.03 26.08
CA VAL A 699 16.49 -10.02 26.22
C VAL A 699 15.16 -9.30 26.43
N GLN A 700 15.10 -8.25 27.26
CA GLN A 700 13.90 -7.44 27.44
C GLN A 700 13.52 -6.68 26.16
N TYR A 701 14.48 -6.11 25.44
CA TYR A 701 14.25 -5.42 24.17
C TYR A 701 13.72 -6.37 23.09
N PHE A 702 14.36 -7.51 22.89
CA PHE A 702 13.93 -8.53 21.94
C PHE A 702 12.62 -9.16 22.37
N ARG A 703 12.36 -9.35 23.67
CA ARG A 703 11.03 -9.70 24.16
C ARG A 703 9.99 -8.63 23.90
N ARG A 704 10.30 -7.33 23.97
CA ARG A 704 9.35 -6.26 23.63
C ARG A 704 9.07 -6.18 22.13
N LEU A 705 10.08 -6.41 21.28
CA LEU A 705 9.92 -6.55 19.83
C LEU A 705 9.13 -7.83 19.47
N ARG A 706 9.44 -8.95 20.11
CA ARG A 706 8.76 -10.25 19.97
C ARG A 706 7.50 -10.39 20.83
N HIS A 707 7.14 -9.43 21.68
CA HIS A 707 5.89 -9.44 22.47
C HIS A 707 4.66 -9.36 21.56
N ARG A 708 4.84 -9.19 20.24
CA ARG A 708 3.83 -9.33 19.20
C ARG A 708 3.78 -10.72 18.52
N ALA A 709 4.78 -11.57 18.72
CA ALA A 709 4.89 -12.92 18.12
C ALA A 709 4.91 -14.06 19.16
N PHE A 710 5.38 -13.80 20.39
CA PHE A 710 5.60 -14.82 21.44
C PHE A 710 4.54 -14.84 22.55
N TRP A 711 3.47 -14.04 22.44
CA TRP A 711 2.30 -14.14 23.35
C TRP A 711 1.56 -15.49 23.26
N ASN A 712 1.99 -16.38 22.35
CA ASN A 712 1.39 -17.68 22.08
C ASN A 712 1.87 -18.83 22.99
N PHE A 713 2.89 -18.65 23.84
CA PHE A 713 3.32 -19.73 24.75
C PHE A 713 3.16 -19.45 26.26
N GLN A 714 3.08 -18.19 26.70
CA GLN A 714 2.91 -17.88 28.14
C GLN A 714 1.46 -17.89 28.67
N ASN A 715 0.46 -18.29 27.86
CA ASN A 715 -0.94 -18.36 28.32
C ASN A 715 -1.54 -19.77 28.28
N GLU A 716 -0.73 -20.82 28.33
CA GLU A 716 -1.24 -22.16 28.64
C GLU A 716 -1.59 -22.35 30.13
N GLU A 717 -1.43 -21.31 30.97
CA GLU A 717 -1.89 -21.29 32.37
C GLU A 717 -3.04 -20.31 32.67
N ARG A 718 -3.79 -19.82 31.68
CA ARG A 718 -5.05 -19.09 31.94
C ARG A 718 -6.23 -19.51 31.08
#